data_AF-A0A268A7T5-F1
#
_entry.id   AF-A0A268A7T5-F1
#
_cell.length_a   1.000
_cell.length_b   1.000
_cell.length_c   1.000
_cell.angle_alpha   90.00
_cell.angle_beta   90.00
_cell.angle_gamma   90.00
#
_symmetry.space_group_name_H-M   'P 1'
#
loop_
_entity.id
_entity.type
_entity.pdbx_description
1 polymer ?
#
loop_
_entity_poly.entity_id
_entity_poly.type
_entity_poly.pdbx_seq_one_letter_code
_entity_poly.pdbx_strand_id
1 'polypeptide(L)'
;MTTYTSLRHLEQIKENYLVGVLATKEDGLPKLGFDEEAVTYSEQMNDVVFYIKPLSQEPKEITQIQEKLNMSNLYIGIGSRSLSMPVEYKYITDTSKKIDIIRKRLEGRLLLFKPVLTFQERTERYHKNIDEIIVEEEWIEGKEYLAVPRIELEPIEFEERLMSEEPISLEQYNHAMPAPSYLLCGDYIYGNIKENQLKIDSSKTHYDRVITSPSTVKRVPITQEEIHDKSGSERTKLMFLEEEFMFTTIADRLDAEGTFISDIDNDSKHLDNKIITENDVEDRDEPQRLDERAFIRDLDKIAKLKKLVYTKEDLINFHTSIKSSALTILSGQSGIGKTKLATTYAEALGLSQMKKTMLIMPISPAYTEPGDILGYLNPSTGLYMPAETGLVDFLIHAQEYENQAHMLILDEMNLSQIEHYFAPFISLLELDEKERYLHIYSKDSVCHNNQKYKPSIHLKDNLVIVGTMNTDETTKDISDRLLDRSNVVVLEKKSFQEIKSELEHTGIDIISSSLGDAYGAEYSKWKSTKNCWEAFEDAQLEFFDRLDRTISQVDPQKGFSIRNIIRMGDYLNNLPQDTNEVYSINRGRAIDLFIKQRVITKIRGPVELYEELIGTIDGNGEPTGTLYKLFNESMATEISDFHKTKIDLVRKARELSSNGYAS
;
A
#
# COMPACT_ATOMS: atom_id res chain seq x y z
N MET A 1 -9.24 -26.23 46.19
CA MET A 1 -10.03 -25.01 45.92
C MET A 1 -9.08 -23.83 46.07
N THR A 2 -8.65 -23.24 44.95
CA THR A 2 -7.88 -21.97 44.77
C THR A 2 -7.00 -22.19 43.54
N THR A 3 -7.12 -21.57 42.39
CA THR A 3 -7.58 -20.24 41.93
C THR A 3 -8.11 -20.47 40.50
N TYR A 4 -9.38 -20.18 40.22
CA TYR A 4 -10.07 -20.75 39.06
C TYR A 4 -9.70 -20.17 37.69
N THR A 5 -8.83 -19.17 37.63
CA THR A 5 -8.36 -18.59 36.37
C THR A 5 -6.94 -18.10 36.58
N SER A 6 -5.99 -18.53 35.75
CA SER A 6 -4.62 -17.99 35.82
C SER A 6 -4.64 -16.50 35.47
N LEU A 7 -3.73 -15.69 36.03
CA LEU A 7 -3.58 -14.27 35.67
C LEU A 7 -3.49 -14.09 34.14
N ARG A 8 -2.81 -15.02 33.47
CA ARG A 8 -2.66 -15.06 32.01
C ARG A 8 -4.00 -15.19 31.27
N HIS A 9 -4.94 -16.00 31.76
CA HIS A 9 -6.26 -16.13 31.13
C HIS A 9 -7.12 -14.88 31.34
N LEU A 10 -6.99 -14.21 32.50
CA LEU A 10 -7.69 -12.96 32.75
C LEU A 10 -7.21 -11.83 31.83
N GLU A 11 -5.90 -11.79 31.52
CA GLU A 11 -5.33 -10.86 30.53
C GLU A 11 -5.85 -11.15 29.12
N GLN A 12 -5.91 -12.42 28.71
CA GLN A 12 -6.44 -12.82 27.40
C GLN A 12 -7.89 -12.39 27.20
N ILE A 13 -8.75 -12.49 28.22
CA ILE A 13 -10.15 -12.03 28.14
C ILE A 13 -10.21 -10.56 27.71
N LYS A 14 -9.35 -9.70 28.26
CA LYS A 14 -9.35 -8.25 28.01
C LYS A 14 -8.95 -7.84 26.59
N GLU A 15 -8.32 -8.73 25.85
CA GLU A 15 -7.86 -8.43 24.49
C GLU A 15 -8.93 -8.66 23.42
N ASN A 16 -10.05 -9.30 23.78
CA ASN A 16 -11.16 -9.55 22.86
C ASN A 16 -12.16 -8.40 22.89
N TYR A 17 -12.91 -8.27 21.80
CA TYR A 17 -14.01 -7.31 21.70
C TYR A 17 -15.35 -8.04 21.69
N LEU A 18 -16.36 -7.43 22.32
CA LEU A 18 -17.77 -7.84 22.26
C LEU A 18 -18.61 -6.64 21.83
N VAL A 19 -19.75 -6.91 21.20
CA VAL A 19 -20.81 -5.91 21.03
C VAL A 19 -21.93 -6.15 22.04
N GLY A 20 -22.58 -5.07 22.46
CA GLY A 20 -23.71 -5.11 23.38
C GLY A 20 -24.57 -3.87 23.29
N VAL A 21 -25.60 -3.82 24.10
CA VAL A 21 -26.51 -2.68 24.24
C VAL A 21 -26.70 -2.34 25.71
N LEU A 22 -27.07 -1.08 26.00
CA LEU A 22 -27.50 -0.70 27.34
C LEU A 22 -28.66 -1.60 27.80
N ALA A 23 -28.52 -2.20 28.98
CA ALA A 23 -29.54 -3.09 29.53
C ALA A 23 -30.85 -2.34 29.80
N THR A 24 -31.93 -3.09 29.97
CA THR A 24 -33.24 -2.59 30.36
C THR A 24 -33.63 -3.15 31.73
N LYS A 25 -34.73 -2.66 32.31
CA LYS A 25 -35.25 -3.20 33.57
C LYS A 25 -35.65 -4.67 33.47
N GLU A 26 -36.00 -5.12 32.28
CA GLU A 26 -36.45 -6.49 32.02
C GLU A 26 -35.28 -7.49 32.07
N ASP A 27 -34.04 -7.02 31.93
CA ASP A 27 -32.83 -7.86 31.93
C ASP A 27 -32.34 -8.27 33.34
N GLY A 28 -33.05 -7.89 34.40
CA GLY A 28 -32.72 -8.28 35.78
C GLY A 28 -31.45 -7.59 36.32
N LEU A 29 -31.53 -6.28 36.51
CA LEU A 29 -30.40 -5.42 36.88
C LEU A 29 -29.80 -5.76 38.27
N PRO A 30 -28.46 -5.78 38.41
CA PRO A 30 -27.80 -5.93 39.70
C PRO A 30 -28.11 -4.78 40.68
N LYS A 31 -28.21 -5.08 41.97
CA LYS A 31 -28.45 -4.10 43.05
C LYS A 31 -27.16 -3.40 43.51
N LEU A 32 -26.49 -2.68 42.59
CA LEU A 32 -25.27 -1.90 42.89
C LEU A 32 -25.51 -0.38 42.95
N GLY A 33 -26.60 0.11 42.35
CA GLY A 33 -26.98 1.53 42.32
C GLY A 33 -28.07 1.91 43.30
N PHE A 34 -28.39 3.21 43.34
CA PHE A 34 -29.46 3.78 44.17
C PHE A 34 -30.87 3.41 43.69
N ASP A 35 -31.03 3.21 42.39
CA ASP A 35 -32.29 2.87 41.73
C ASP A 35 -32.11 1.64 40.82
N GLU A 36 -33.23 0.99 40.48
CA GLU A 36 -33.27 -0.17 39.57
C GLU A 36 -33.32 0.30 38.10
N GLU A 37 -32.34 1.13 37.71
CA GLU A 37 -32.18 1.69 36.37
C GLU A 37 -30.88 1.22 35.71
N ALA A 38 -30.89 1.18 34.38
CA ALA A 38 -29.75 0.71 33.58
C ALA A 38 -28.49 1.59 33.69
N VAL A 39 -28.69 2.87 34.03
CA VAL A 39 -27.65 3.85 34.37
C VAL A 39 -28.03 4.45 35.71
N THR A 40 -27.16 4.28 36.69
CA THR A 40 -27.44 4.62 38.09
C THR A 40 -26.15 5.07 38.79
N TYR A 41 -26.28 5.80 39.89
CA TYR A 41 -25.12 6.18 40.70
C TYR A 41 -24.88 5.13 41.79
N SER A 42 -23.62 4.80 42.08
CA SER A 42 -23.24 3.85 43.13
C SER A 42 -22.37 4.53 44.18
N GLU A 43 -22.84 4.60 45.43
CA GLU A 43 -22.03 5.12 46.55
C GLU A 43 -20.77 4.28 46.76
N GLN A 44 -20.87 2.97 46.55
CA GLN A 44 -19.76 2.04 46.76
C GLN A 44 -18.60 2.31 45.80
N MET A 45 -18.91 2.66 44.56
CA MET A 45 -17.92 3.01 43.54
C MET A 45 -17.62 4.51 43.46
N ASN A 46 -18.41 5.34 44.15
CA ASN A 46 -18.40 6.80 44.07
C ASN A 46 -18.47 7.32 42.63
N ASP A 47 -19.26 6.67 41.78
CA ASP A 47 -19.38 7.02 40.35
C ASP A 47 -20.71 6.53 39.74
N VAL A 48 -21.02 7.02 38.54
CA VAL A 48 -22.13 6.50 37.74
C VAL A 48 -21.72 5.16 37.14
N VAL A 49 -22.53 4.14 37.38
CA VAL A 49 -22.40 2.81 36.81
C VAL A 49 -23.51 2.57 35.81
N PHE A 50 -23.23 1.74 34.81
CA PHE A 50 -24.21 1.34 33.82
C PHE A 50 -24.03 -0.13 33.46
N TYR A 51 -25.11 -0.75 32.99
CA TYR A 51 -25.13 -2.18 32.68
C TYR A 51 -25.28 -2.40 31.18
N ILE A 52 -24.43 -3.26 30.61
CA ILE A 52 -24.48 -3.63 29.20
C ILE A 52 -24.87 -5.10 29.09
N LYS A 53 -25.87 -5.36 28.24
CA LYS A 53 -26.25 -6.69 27.80
C LYS A 53 -25.39 -7.08 26.60
N PRO A 54 -24.64 -8.19 26.65
CA PRO A 54 -23.88 -8.64 25.49
C PRO A 54 -24.83 -9.10 24.38
N LEU A 55 -24.47 -8.82 23.14
CA LEU A 55 -25.20 -9.22 21.91
C LEU A 55 -24.35 -10.11 21.00
N SER A 56 -23.12 -10.44 21.41
CA SER A 56 -22.22 -11.35 20.70
C SER A 56 -21.64 -12.42 21.62
N GLN A 57 -20.93 -13.39 21.04
CA GLN A 57 -20.36 -14.50 21.81
C GLN A 57 -19.42 -14.00 22.90
N GLU A 58 -19.45 -14.68 24.05
CA GLU A 58 -18.64 -14.35 25.21
C GLU A 58 -17.45 -15.31 25.37
N PRO A 59 -16.36 -14.88 26.03
CA PRO A 59 -15.25 -15.76 26.38
C PRO A 59 -15.69 -16.97 27.21
N LYS A 60 -15.12 -18.15 26.90
CA LYS A 60 -15.51 -19.45 27.49
C LYS A 60 -15.45 -19.44 29.01
N GLU A 61 -14.41 -18.83 29.58
CA GLU A 61 -14.20 -18.74 31.03
C GLU A 61 -15.33 -17.94 31.71
N ILE A 62 -15.80 -16.86 31.08
CA ILE A 62 -16.89 -16.04 31.61
C ILE A 62 -18.18 -16.86 31.64
N THR A 63 -18.54 -17.51 30.53
CA THR A 63 -19.75 -18.35 30.43
C THR A 63 -19.72 -19.51 31.43
N GLN A 64 -18.58 -20.21 31.56
CA GLN A 64 -18.43 -21.32 32.51
C GLN A 64 -18.58 -20.88 33.97
N ILE A 65 -18.04 -19.72 34.33
CA ILE A 65 -18.14 -19.18 35.69
C ILE A 65 -19.56 -18.69 35.96
N GLN A 66 -20.19 -18.04 34.98
CA GLN A 66 -21.58 -17.59 35.06
C GLN A 66 -22.54 -18.74 35.33
N GLU A 67 -22.44 -19.84 34.59
CA GLU A 67 -23.29 -21.01 34.78
C GLU A 67 -23.08 -21.66 36.16
N LYS A 68 -21.82 -21.79 36.59
CA LYS A 68 -21.48 -22.42 37.87
C LYS A 68 -21.90 -21.60 39.09
N LEU A 69 -21.79 -20.28 39.01
CA LEU A 69 -22.03 -19.36 40.14
C LEU A 69 -23.35 -18.60 40.03
N ASN A 70 -24.16 -18.87 39.00
CA ASN A 70 -25.42 -18.19 38.70
C ASN A 70 -25.27 -16.65 38.70
N MET A 71 -24.24 -16.16 38.00
CA MET A 71 -23.96 -14.73 37.90
C MET A 71 -24.94 -14.02 36.94
N SER A 72 -25.10 -12.71 37.11
CA SER A 72 -25.82 -11.89 36.14
C SER A 72 -25.14 -11.95 34.77
N ASN A 73 -25.95 -11.92 33.71
CA ASN A 73 -25.46 -11.89 32.33
C ASN A 73 -24.86 -10.52 31.96
N LEU A 74 -25.12 -9.48 32.74
CA LEU A 74 -24.79 -8.10 32.42
C LEU A 74 -23.35 -7.73 32.78
N TYR A 75 -22.75 -6.89 31.95
CA TYR A 75 -21.45 -6.28 32.18
C TYR A 75 -21.59 -4.93 32.87
N ILE A 76 -20.73 -4.65 33.85
CA ILE A 76 -20.74 -3.40 34.62
C ILE A 76 -19.69 -2.45 34.06
N GLY A 77 -20.13 -1.30 33.56
CA GLY A 77 -19.27 -0.19 33.18
C GLY A 77 -19.29 0.92 34.21
N ILE A 78 -18.17 1.65 34.31
CA ILE A 78 -18.01 2.80 35.22
C ILE A 78 -17.81 4.06 34.38
N GLY A 79 -18.68 5.05 34.55
CA GLY A 79 -18.75 6.26 33.73
C GLY A 79 -17.43 7.00 33.57
N SER A 80 -16.67 7.21 34.64
CA SER A 80 -15.39 7.94 34.56
C SER A 80 -14.23 7.14 33.98
N ARG A 81 -14.36 5.80 33.86
CA ARG A 81 -13.27 4.90 33.46
C ARG A 81 -13.51 4.25 32.10
N SER A 82 -14.71 3.71 31.91
CA SER A 82 -15.07 2.91 30.74
C SER A 82 -15.46 3.77 29.53
N LEU A 83 -15.76 5.05 29.73
CA LEU A 83 -16.18 5.97 28.66
C LEU A 83 -15.18 7.13 28.52
N SER A 84 -14.83 7.44 27.27
CA SER A 84 -14.12 8.68 26.95
C SER A 84 -15.07 9.86 27.04
N MET A 85 -15.04 10.58 28.17
CA MET A 85 -15.94 11.69 28.46
C MET A 85 -15.25 13.05 28.24
N PRO A 86 -15.99 14.06 27.73
CA PRO A 86 -15.48 15.43 27.62
C PRO A 86 -14.99 15.97 28.97
N VAL A 87 -14.04 16.90 28.92
CA VAL A 87 -13.39 17.46 30.12
C VAL A 87 -14.42 18.08 31.07
N GLU A 88 -15.49 18.64 30.54
CA GLU A 88 -16.61 19.24 31.28
C GLU A 88 -17.31 18.21 32.19
N TYR A 89 -17.36 16.93 31.80
CA TYR A 89 -18.02 15.87 32.58
C TYR A 89 -17.37 15.69 33.96
N LYS A 90 -16.05 15.89 34.06
CA LYS A 90 -15.32 15.78 35.34
C LYS A 90 -15.70 16.87 36.34
N TYR A 91 -16.16 18.03 35.87
CA TYR A 91 -16.53 19.18 36.69
C TYR A 91 -18.02 19.24 37.07
N ILE A 92 -18.85 18.33 36.53
CA ILE A 92 -20.26 18.24 36.91
C ILE A 92 -20.37 17.62 38.30
N THR A 93 -20.91 18.38 39.25
CA THR A 93 -21.18 17.92 40.63
C THR A 93 -22.57 17.31 40.79
N ASP A 94 -23.48 17.59 39.85
CA ASP A 94 -24.86 17.10 39.85
C ASP A 94 -24.93 15.67 39.29
N THR A 95 -25.23 14.71 40.17
CA THR A 95 -25.33 13.28 39.85
C THR A 95 -26.40 12.98 38.81
N SER A 96 -27.56 13.65 38.88
CA SER A 96 -28.67 13.40 37.95
C SER A 96 -28.27 13.78 36.51
N LYS A 97 -27.57 14.92 36.36
CA LYS A 97 -27.02 15.32 35.05
C LYS A 97 -25.99 14.34 34.51
N LYS A 98 -25.15 13.77 35.38
CA LYS A 98 -24.17 12.75 34.97
C LYS A 98 -24.83 11.48 34.45
N ILE A 99 -25.91 11.04 35.12
CA ILE A 99 -26.71 9.90 34.70
C ILE A 99 -27.35 10.19 33.33
N ASP A 100 -27.99 11.34 33.16
CA ASP A 100 -28.67 11.70 31.91
C ASP A 100 -27.72 11.78 30.71
N ILE A 101 -26.50 12.30 30.90
CA ILE A 101 -25.48 12.35 29.84
C ILE A 101 -25.07 10.95 29.40
N ILE A 102 -24.81 10.04 30.35
CA ILE A 102 -24.43 8.66 30.03
C ILE A 102 -25.60 7.94 29.36
N ARG A 103 -26.81 8.05 29.91
CA ARG A 103 -28.01 7.43 29.34
C ARG A 103 -28.21 7.86 27.89
N LYS A 104 -28.23 9.17 27.62
CA LYS A 104 -28.39 9.71 26.27
C LYS A 104 -27.30 9.26 25.28
N ARG A 105 -26.10 8.96 25.77
CA ARG A 105 -24.98 8.52 24.94
C ARG A 105 -25.05 7.03 24.58
N LEU A 106 -25.60 6.20 25.46
CA LEU A 106 -25.59 4.74 25.31
C LEU A 106 -26.92 4.15 24.84
N GLU A 107 -28.02 4.80 25.18
CA GLU A 107 -29.37 4.31 24.90
C GLU A 107 -29.64 4.21 23.38
N GLY A 108 -30.17 3.06 22.94
CA GLY A 108 -30.51 2.79 21.54
C GLY A 108 -29.32 2.59 20.60
N ARG A 109 -28.09 2.45 21.11
CA ARG A 109 -26.88 2.31 20.29
C ARG A 109 -26.20 0.98 20.50
N LEU A 110 -25.51 0.52 19.45
CA LEU A 110 -24.61 -0.62 19.56
C LEU A 110 -23.31 -0.17 20.23
N LEU A 111 -22.84 -0.95 21.19
CA LEU A 111 -21.70 -0.62 22.03
C LEU A 111 -20.63 -1.69 21.84
N LEU A 112 -19.49 -1.34 21.27
CA LEU A 112 -18.33 -2.23 21.24
C LEU A 112 -17.52 -2.06 22.52
N PHE A 113 -17.19 -3.14 23.20
CA PHE A 113 -16.46 -3.07 24.47
C PHE A 113 -15.50 -4.24 24.70
N LYS A 114 -14.54 -4.02 25.61
CA LYS A 114 -13.61 -5.06 26.10
C LYS A 114 -14.10 -5.66 27.41
N PRO A 115 -14.33 -6.98 27.48
CA PRO A 115 -14.80 -7.63 28.69
C PRO A 115 -13.65 -7.77 29.70
N VAL A 116 -13.96 -7.60 30.98
CA VAL A 116 -13.02 -7.79 32.08
C VAL A 116 -13.66 -8.70 33.12
N LEU A 117 -13.02 -9.82 33.42
CA LEU A 117 -13.43 -10.66 34.53
C LEU A 117 -12.59 -10.32 35.77
N THR A 118 -13.22 -9.77 36.81
CA THR A 118 -12.53 -9.39 38.05
C THR A 118 -12.92 -10.35 39.17
N PHE A 119 -11.94 -10.84 39.93
CA PHE A 119 -12.18 -11.61 41.15
C PHE A 119 -12.04 -10.72 42.39
N GLN A 120 -13.05 -10.69 43.24
CA GLN A 120 -13.05 -9.95 44.49
C GLN A 120 -12.76 -10.89 45.67
N GLU A 121 -11.54 -10.85 46.18
CA GLU A 121 -11.08 -11.76 47.25
C GLU A 121 -11.91 -11.66 48.53
N ARG A 122 -12.40 -10.46 48.88
CA ARG A 122 -13.16 -10.24 50.13
C ARG A 122 -14.53 -10.92 50.15
N THR A 123 -15.16 -11.05 48.99
CA THR A 123 -16.50 -11.61 48.84
C THR A 123 -16.47 -12.97 48.13
N GLU A 124 -15.28 -13.41 47.71
CA GLU A 124 -15.03 -14.59 46.88
C GLU A 124 -15.92 -14.66 45.63
N ARG A 125 -16.21 -13.50 45.02
CA ARG A 125 -17.11 -13.38 43.86
C ARG A 125 -16.39 -12.85 42.64
N TYR A 126 -16.81 -13.35 41.48
CA TYR A 126 -16.44 -12.80 40.18
C TYR A 126 -17.43 -11.73 39.74
N HIS A 127 -16.95 -10.74 39.01
CA HIS A 127 -17.75 -9.66 38.43
C HIS A 127 -17.36 -9.46 36.96
N LYS A 128 -18.37 -9.35 36.09
CA LYS A 128 -18.20 -8.94 34.69
C LYS A 128 -18.11 -7.41 34.64
N ASN A 129 -16.97 -6.89 34.23
CA ASN A 129 -16.72 -5.45 34.11
C ASN A 129 -16.32 -5.08 32.68
N ILE A 130 -16.26 -3.78 32.42
CA ILE A 130 -15.91 -3.22 31.12
C ILE A 130 -14.73 -2.27 31.26
N ASP A 131 -13.71 -2.44 30.41
CA ASP A 131 -12.55 -1.55 30.39
C ASP A 131 -12.74 -0.34 29.48
N GLU A 132 -13.14 -0.59 28.23
CA GLU A 132 -13.23 0.40 27.16
C GLU A 132 -14.54 0.22 26.39
N ILE A 133 -15.21 1.32 26.07
CA ILE A 133 -16.44 1.33 25.25
C ILE A 133 -16.30 2.32 24.10
N ILE A 134 -16.63 1.84 22.92
CA ILE A 134 -16.81 2.61 21.70
C ILE A 134 -18.29 2.54 21.36
N VAL A 135 -18.88 3.72 21.15
CA VAL A 135 -20.30 3.86 20.82
C VAL A 135 -20.42 3.89 19.30
N GLU A 136 -21.09 2.89 18.74
CA GLU A 136 -21.30 2.70 17.30
C GLU A 136 -22.67 3.28 16.87
N GLU A 137 -23.20 2.79 15.76
CA GLU A 137 -24.48 3.21 15.17
C GLU A 137 -25.71 2.76 15.99
N GLU A 138 -26.91 3.12 15.52
CA GLU A 138 -28.17 2.74 16.16
C GLU A 138 -28.33 1.22 16.15
N TRP A 139 -28.65 0.64 17.31
CA TRP A 139 -28.92 -0.78 17.39
C TRP A 139 -30.35 -1.09 16.95
N ILE A 140 -30.49 -2.01 16.01
CA ILE A 140 -31.79 -2.55 15.60
C ILE A 140 -32.27 -3.52 16.67
N GLU A 141 -33.38 -3.19 17.32
CA GLU A 141 -33.93 -3.96 18.44
C GLU A 141 -34.15 -5.44 18.07
N GLY A 142 -33.63 -6.34 18.93
CA GLY A 142 -33.76 -7.79 18.75
C GLY A 142 -32.69 -8.43 17.86
N LYS A 143 -31.77 -7.65 17.26
CA LYS A 143 -30.64 -8.21 16.50
C LYS A 143 -29.47 -8.61 17.41
N GLU A 144 -28.99 -9.83 17.22
CA GLU A 144 -27.75 -10.37 17.80
C GLU A 144 -26.67 -10.46 16.71
N TYR A 145 -25.40 -10.51 17.13
CA TYR A 145 -24.26 -10.43 16.23
C TYR A 145 -23.25 -11.54 16.50
N LEU A 146 -22.72 -12.10 15.43
CA LEU A 146 -21.66 -13.07 15.43
C LEU A 146 -20.32 -12.39 15.18
N ALA A 147 -19.38 -12.55 16.11
CA ALA A 147 -17.97 -12.23 15.91
C ALA A 147 -17.35 -13.21 14.90
N VAL A 148 -16.96 -12.70 13.74
CA VAL A 148 -16.33 -13.41 12.62
C VAL A 148 -14.91 -12.89 12.45
N PRO A 149 -13.87 -13.69 12.78
CA PRO A 149 -12.48 -13.29 12.58
C PRO A 149 -12.16 -13.06 11.10
N ARG A 150 -11.43 -11.97 10.83
CA ARG A 150 -10.98 -11.59 9.50
C ARG A 150 -9.51 -11.97 9.31
N ILE A 151 -9.27 -12.80 8.31
CA ILE A 151 -7.93 -13.22 7.90
C ILE A 151 -7.39 -12.23 6.87
N GLU A 152 -6.25 -11.61 7.18
CA GLU A 152 -5.54 -10.71 6.27
C GLU A 152 -4.53 -11.47 5.39
N LEU A 153 -5.04 -12.46 4.66
CA LEU A 153 -4.31 -13.20 3.62
C LEU A 153 -5.13 -13.16 2.32
N GLU A 154 -4.51 -13.44 1.18
CA GLU A 154 -5.27 -13.71 -0.03
C GLU A 154 -5.98 -15.07 0.09
N PRO A 155 -7.21 -15.24 -0.46
CA PRO A 155 -7.97 -16.49 -0.35
C PRO A 155 -7.17 -17.75 -0.73
N ILE A 156 -6.34 -17.67 -1.79
CA ILE A 156 -5.49 -18.77 -2.25
C ILE A 156 -4.43 -19.11 -1.20
N GLU A 157 -3.71 -18.12 -0.67
CA GLU A 157 -2.70 -18.34 0.36
C GLU A 157 -3.34 -18.89 1.64
N PHE A 158 -4.50 -18.37 2.02
CA PHE A 158 -5.25 -18.87 3.17
C PHE A 158 -5.67 -20.33 2.97
N GLU A 159 -6.18 -20.69 1.80
CA GLU A 159 -6.58 -22.06 1.45
C GLU A 159 -5.40 -23.03 1.44
N GLU A 160 -4.24 -22.63 0.88
CA GLU A 160 -3.01 -23.41 0.91
C GLU A 160 -2.53 -23.68 2.34
N ARG A 161 -2.57 -22.65 3.21
CA ARG A 161 -2.24 -22.80 4.63
C ARG A 161 -3.21 -23.69 5.37
N LEU A 162 -4.51 -23.57 5.09
CA LEU A 162 -5.53 -24.46 5.65
C LEU A 162 -5.25 -25.91 5.24
N MET A 163 -5.01 -26.16 3.95
CA MET A 163 -4.71 -27.49 3.40
C MET A 163 -3.41 -28.09 3.95
N SER A 164 -2.44 -27.24 4.26
CA SER A 164 -1.16 -27.63 4.87
C SER A 164 -1.22 -27.77 6.41
N GLU A 165 -2.40 -27.58 7.01
CA GLU A 165 -2.64 -27.54 8.46
C GLU A 165 -1.68 -26.59 9.20
N GLU A 166 -1.33 -25.46 8.57
CA GLU A 166 -0.51 -24.43 9.19
C GLU A 166 -1.31 -23.58 10.20
N PRO A 167 -0.65 -23.02 11.23
CA PRO A 167 -1.30 -22.12 12.18
C PRO A 167 -1.86 -20.85 11.50
N ILE A 168 -3.10 -20.50 11.84
CA ILE A 168 -3.78 -19.28 11.46
C ILE A 168 -3.92 -18.34 12.67
N SER A 169 -3.53 -17.08 12.50
CA SER A 169 -3.55 -16.08 13.57
C SER A 169 -4.89 -15.37 13.66
N LEU A 170 -5.59 -15.55 14.78
CA LEU A 170 -6.87 -14.92 15.07
C LEU A 170 -6.70 -13.76 16.08
N GLU A 171 -5.91 -12.75 15.69
CA GLU A 171 -5.74 -11.53 16.49
C GLU A 171 -7.11 -10.89 16.81
N GLN A 172 -7.32 -10.43 18.05
CA GLN A 172 -8.61 -9.93 18.56
C GLN A 172 -9.72 -10.99 18.71
N TYR A 173 -9.44 -12.27 18.42
CA TYR A 173 -10.31 -13.42 18.69
C TYR A 173 -9.49 -14.60 19.23
N ASN A 174 -8.96 -14.43 20.42
CA ASN A 174 -7.91 -15.29 20.96
C ASN A 174 -8.46 -16.61 21.55
N HIS A 175 -7.61 -17.38 22.24
CA HIS A 175 -8.00 -18.69 22.79
C HIS A 175 -9.09 -18.65 23.86
N ALA A 176 -9.32 -17.50 24.50
CA ALA A 176 -10.41 -17.33 25.47
C ALA A 176 -11.80 -17.35 24.78
N MET A 177 -11.86 -17.03 23.49
CA MET A 177 -13.11 -17.06 22.72
C MET A 177 -13.51 -18.50 22.31
N PRO A 178 -14.82 -18.74 22.07
CA PRO A 178 -15.29 -19.95 21.39
C PRO A 178 -14.52 -20.25 20.11
N ALA A 179 -14.52 -21.50 19.64
CA ALA A 179 -13.96 -21.79 18.33
C ALA A 179 -14.84 -21.09 17.27
N PRO A 180 -14.28 -20.29 16.34
CA PRO A 180 -15.12 -19.59 15.37
C PRO A 180 -15.74 -20.59 14.38
N SER A 181 -17.06 -20.46 14.15
CA SER A 181 -17.78 -21.28 13.17
C SER A 181 -17.56 -20.80 11.73
N TYR A 182 -17.19 -19.53 11.58
CA TYR A 182 -16.94 -18.87 10.30
C TYR A 182 -15.68 -18.02 10.36
N LEU A 183 -15.00 -17.90 9.22
CA LEU A 183 -13.85 -17.02 9.00
C LEU A 183 -14.10 -16.20 7.73
N LEU A 184 -13.68 -14.93 7.74
CA LEU A 184 -13.78 -14.04 6.59
C LEU A 184 -12.38 -13.85 5.98
N CYS A 185 -12.20 -14.15 4.70
CA CYS A 185 -10.94 -13.92 3.99
C CYS A 185 -11.23 -13.44 2.56
N GLY A 186 -10.76 -12.24 2.20
CA GLY A 186 -11.15 -11.58 0.96
C GLY A 186 -12.67 -11.41 0.85
N ASP A 187 -13.23 -11.82 -0.29
CA ASP A 187 -14.67 -11.80 -0.59
C ASP A 187 -15.35 -13.16 -0.29
N TYR A 188 -14.76 -13.98 0.58
CA TYR A 188 -15.30 -15.30 0.93
C TYR A 188 -15.52 -15.47 2.43
N ILE A 189 -16.66 -16.08 2.77
CA ILE A 189 -16.87 -16.68 4.08
C ILE A 189 -16.53 -18.17 4.01
N TYR A 190 -15.66 -18.58 4.91
CA TYR A 190 -15.31 -19.97 5.14
C TYR A 190 -16.12 -20.48 6.32
N GLY A 191 -16.85 -21.57 6.12
CA GLY A 191 -17.71 -22.17 7.13
C GLY A 191 -17.65 -23.70 7.10
N ASN A 192 -18.61 -24.33 7.78
CA ASN A 192 -18.58 -25.77 8.07
C ASN A 192 -17.36 -26.21 8.90
N ILE A 193 -16.87 -25.29 9.75
CA ILE A 193 -15.75 -25.53 10.67
C ILE A 193 -16.32 -26.06 11.99
N LYS A 194 -15.98 -27.29 12.36
CA LYS A 194 -16.44 -27.89 13.62
C LYS A 194 -15.50 -27.52 14.76
N GLU A 195 -16.03 -27.39 15.98
CA GLU A 195 -15.24 -26.99 17.15
C GLU A 195 -14.03 -27.91 17.41
N ASN A 196 -14.17 -29.22 17.15
CA ASN A 196 -13.09 -30.19 17.34
C ASN A 196 -11.99 -30.14 16.26
N GLN A 197 -12.19 -29.39 15.18
CA GLN A 197 -11.20 -29.20 14.12
C GLN A 197 -10.22 -28.08 14.46
N LEU A 198 -10.64 -27.09 15.23
CA LEU A 198 -9.82 -25.95 15.63
C LEU A 198 -9.01 -26.27 16.88
N LYS A 199 -7.75 -26.68 16.68
CA LYS A 199 -6.81 -26.94 17.76
C LYS A 199 -5.99 -25.69 18.07
N ILE A 200 -5.67 -25.51 19.34
CA ILE A 200 -4.74 -24.47 19.78
C ILE A 200 -3.34 -24.90 19.32
N ASP A 201 -2.63 -24.00 18.62
CA ASP A 201 -1.23 -24.25 18.30
C ASP A 201 -0.36 -24.19 19.57
N SER A 202 0.65 -25.05 19.63
CA SER A 202 1.56 -25.17 20.78
C SER A 202 2.68 -24.11 20.79
N SER A 203 2.72 -23.24 19.78
CA SER A 203 3.60 -22.07 19.75
C SER A 203 3.23 -21.07 20.86
N LYS A 204 4.11 -20.10 21.13
CA LYS A 204 4.04 -19.25 22.34
C LYS A 204 2.90 -18.22 22.33
N THR A 205 2.15 -18.09 21.25
CA THR A 205 1.08 -17.11 21.02
C THR A 205 -0.26 -17.66 21.50
N HIS A 206 -1.15 -16.77 21.98
CA HIS A 206 -2.45 -17.17 22.56
C HIS A 206 -3.63 -16.91 21.63
N TYR A 207 -3.38 -16.73 20.33
CA TYR A 207 -4.39 -16.47 19.31
C TYR A 207 -4.25 -17.36 18.06
N ASP A 208 -3.19 -18.17 17.96
CA ASP A 208 -2.98 -19.05 16.80
C ASP A 208 -3.76 -20.36 16.95
N ARG A 209 -4.49 -20.73 15.90
CA ARG A 209 -5.24 -22.00 15.83
C ARG A 209 -4.85 -22.76 14.57
N VAL A 210 -4.93 -24.09 14.61
CA VAL A 210 -4.75 -24.96 13.45
C VAL A 210 -6.09 -25.64 13.16
N ILE A 211 -6.54 -25.58 11.90
CA ILE A 211 -7.73 -26.31 11.46
C ILE A 211 -7.28 -27.68 10.95
N THR A 212 -7.59 -28.73 11.73
CA THR A 212 -7.33 -30.12 11.32
C THR A 212 -8.45 -30.66 10.45
N SER A 213 -8.10 -31.49 9.46
CA SER A 213 -9.03 -31.98 8.43
C SER A 213 -9.71 -30.83 7.64
N PRO A 214 -8.94 -29.93 7.01
CA PRO A 214 -9.43 -28.74 6.30
C PRO A 214 -10.35 -29.08 5.11
N SER A 215 -10.31 -30.32 4.62
CA SER A 215 -11.11 -30.79 3.48
C SER A 215 -12.63 -30.68 3.68
N THR A 216 -13.12 -30.57 4.92
CA THR A 216 -14.55 -30.38 5.18
C THR A 216 -14.98 -28.92 5.17
N VAL A 217 -14.04 -27.98 5.22
CA VAL A 217 -14.33 -26.55 5.21
C VAL A 217 -14.83 -26.17 3.81
N LYS A 218 -15.88 -25.37 3.78
CA LYS A 218 -16.47 -24.84 2.55
C LYS A 218 -16.32 -23.33 2.50
N ARG A 219 -16.17 -22.76 1.30
CA ARG A 219 -16.25 -21.32 1.07
C ARG A 219 -17.50 -20.95 0.28
N VAL A 220 -18.03 -19.77 0.56
CA VAL A 220 -19.12 -19.12 -0.19
C VAL A 220 -18.75 -17.65 -0.44
N PRO A 221 -19.01 -17.09 -1.63
CA PRO A 221 -18.80 -15.67 -1.86
C PRO A 221 -19.75 -14.83 -0.99
N ILE A 222 -19.24 -13.69 -0.51
CA ILE A 222 -20.03 -12.64 0.13
C ILE A 222 -19.72 -11.30 -0.55
N THR A 223 -20.74 -10.50 -0.82
CA THR A 223 -20.56 -9.20 -1.45
C THR A 223 -20.25 -8.11 -0.43
N GLN A 224 -19.57 -7.04 -0.87
CA GLN A 224 -19.28 -5.89 -0.01
C GLN A 224 -20.55 -5.15 0.44
N GLU A 225 -21.62 -5.19 -0.37
CA GLU A 225 -22.92 -4.64 0.02
C GLU A 225 -23.55 -5.45 1.18
N GLU A 226 -23.46 -6.78 1.14
CA GLU A 226 -23.95 -7.64 2.22
C GLU A 226 -23.13 -7.45 3.50
N ILE A 227 -21.80 -7.33 3.38
CA ILE A 227 -20.94 -7.03 4.54
C ILE A 227 -21.36 -5.70 5.15
N HIS A 228 -21.53 -4.65 4.35
CA HIS A 228 -21.90 -3.33 4.84
C HIS A 228 -23.28 -3.34 5.51
N ASP A 229 -24.30 -3.90 4.86
CA ASP A 229 -25.69 -3.92 5.34
C ASP A 229 -25.90 -4.81 6.57
N LYS A 230 -25.09 -5.87 6.73
CA LYS A 230 -25.22 -6.85 7.82
C LYS A 230 -24.17 -6.70 8.91
N SER A 231 -23.28 -5.72 8.82
CA SER A 231 -22.29 -5.43 9.87
C SER A 231 -22.86 -4.53 10.95
N GLY A 232 -22.66 -4.91 12.21
CA GLY A 232 -22.92 -4.05 13.37
C GLY A 232 -21.69 -3.23 13.77
N SER A 233 -20.50 -3.84 13.73
CA SER A 233 -19.23 -3.17 14.05
C SER A 233 -18.07 -3.85 13.32
N GLU A 234 -17.11 -3.05 12.88
CA GLU A 234 -15.93 -3.51 12.15
C GLU A 234 -14.63 -3.13 12.89
N ARG A 235 -13.71 -4.10 12.97
CA ARG A 235 -12.30 -3.91 13.36
C ARG A 235 -11.40 -4.51 12.29
N THR A 236 -10.13 -4.15 12.34
CA THR A 236 -9.12 -4.60 11.37
C THR A 236 -9.07 -6.12 11.21
N LYS A 237 -9.20 -6.86 12.32
CA LYS A 237 -9.08 -8.33 12.37
C LYS A 237 -10.36 -9.06 12.79
N LEU A 238 -11.44 -8.33 13.05
CA LEU A 238 -12.68 -8.89 13.59
C LEU A 238 -13.89 -8.12 13.07
N MET A 239 -14.94 -8.83 12.68
CA MET A 239 -16.19 -8.24 12.22
C MET A 239 -17.36 -8.80 13.01
N PHE A 240 -18.36 -7.97 13.31
CA PHE A 240 -19.60 -8.39 13.95
C PHE A 240 -20.72 -8.37 12.92
N LEU A 241 -21.11 -9.55 12.42
CA LEU A 241 -22.16 -9.71 11.42
C LEU A 241 -23.46 -10.19 12.08
N GLU A 242 -24.63 -9.83 11.55
CA GLU A 242 -25.92 -10.30 12.08
C GLU A 242 -25.95 -11.83 12.20
N GLU A 243 -26.30 -12.33 13.39
CA GLU A 243 -26.31 -13.77 13.68
C GLU A 243 -27.31 -14.52 12.79
N GLU A 244 -28.50 -13.94 12.59
CA GLU A 244 -29.53 -14.47 11.70
C GLU A 244 -29.01 -14.63 10.27
N PHE A 245 -28.32 -13.63 9.72
CA PHE A 245 -27.74 -13.68 8.38
C PHE A 245 -26.71 -14.80 8.25
N MET A 246 -25.85 -14.97 9.26
CA MET A 246 -24.81 -16.00 9.26
C MET A 246 -25.38 -17.42 9.36
N PHE A 247 -26.34 -17.67 10.26
CA PHE A 247 -26.88 -19.01 10.48
C PHE A 247 -28.06 -19.41 9.59
N THR A 248 -28.64 -18.47 8.85
CA THR A 248 -29.67 -18.77 7.84
C THR A 248 -29.11 -18.63 6.43
N THR A 249 -28.80 -17.40 6.00
CA THR A 249 -28.45 -17.10 4.61
C THR A 249 -27.10 -17.72 4.23
N ILE A 250 -26.05 -17.47 5.02
CA ILE A 250 -24.72 -18.00 4.73
C ILE A 250 -24.68 -19.52 4.92
N ALA A 251 -25.35 -20.05 5.95
CA ALA A 251 -25.45 -21.49 6.16
C ALA A 251 -26.14 -22.20 4.98
N ASP A 252 -27.30 -21.69 4.53
CA ASP A 252 -28.03 -22.25 3.38
C ASP A 252 -27.19 -22.19 2.10
N ARG A 253 -26.45 -21.09 1.87
CA ARG A 253 -25.54 -21.01 0.71
C ARG A 253 -24.36 -21.97 0.82
N LEU A 254 -23.77 -22.14 2.00
CA LEU A 254 -22.71 -23.14 2.20
C LEU A 254 -23.21 -24.57 1.94
N ASP A 255 -24.46 -24.86 2.24
CA ASP A 255 -25.07 -26.16 1.96
C ASP A 255 -25.46 -26.34 0.49
N ALA A 256 -26.00 -25.31 -0.16
CA ALA A 256 -26.48 -25.37 -1.55
C ALA A 256 -25.38 -25.21 -2.61
N GLU A 257 -24.47 -24.25 -2.41
CA GLU A 257 -23.46 -23.81 -3.41
C GLU A 257 -22.04 -23.70 -2.85
N GLY A 258 -21.82 -24.01 -1.57
CA GLY A 258 -20.51 -23.95 -0.93
C GLY A 258 -19.50 -24.90 -1.56
N THR A 259 -18.32 -24.37 -1.91
CA THR A 259 -17.23 -25.15 -2.52
C THR A 259 -16.28 -25.66 -1.44
N PHE A 260 -15.96 -26.96 -1.42
CA PHE A 260 -14.97 -27.52 -0.48
C PHE A 260 -13.57 -27.03 -0.81
N ILE A 261 -12.77 -26.71 0.21
CA ILE A 261 -11.39 -26.25 -0.01
C ILE A 261 -10.53 -27.31 -0.71
N SER A 262 -10.78 -28.60 -0.45
CA SER A 262 -10.07 -29.70 -1.12
C SER A 262 -10.33 -29.79 -2.62
N ASP A 263 -11.45 -29.25 -3.09
CA ASP A 263 -11.88 -29.37 -4.48
C ASP A 263 -11.33 -28.21 -5.34
N ILE A 264 -10.82 -27.16 -4.69
CA ILE A 264 -10.22 -25.98 -5.32
C ILE A 264 -8.94 -26.36 -6.10
N ASP A 265 -8.27 -27.46 -5.69
CA ASP A 265 -7.00 -27.92 -6.26
C ASP A 265 -7.12 -28.95 -7.41
N ASN A 266 -8.35 -29.28 -7.84
CA ASN A 266 -8.60 -30.10 -9.04
C ASN A 266 -9.31 -29.35 -10.17
N ASP A 267 -9.98 -28.22 -9.89
CA ASP A 267 -10.62 -27.40 -10.94
C ASP A 267 -9.66 -26.39 -11.60
N SER A 268 -8.49 -26.13 -11.00
CA SER A 268 -7.38 -25.41 -11.66
C SER A 268 -6.60 -26.29 -12.67
N LYS A 269 -7.01 -27.56 -12.87
CA LYS A 269 -6.49 -28.46 -13.92
C LYS A 269 -7.57 -29.12 -14.79
N HIS A 270 -8.86 -28.87 -14.54
CA HIS A 270 -9.94 -29.51 -15.31
C HIS A 270 -11.15 -28.63 -15.67
N LEU A 271 -11.10 -27.31 -15.49
CA LEU A 271 -12.03 -26.39 -16.17
C LEU A 271 -11.58 -25.95 -17.58
N ASP A 272 -10.67 -26.70 -18.20
CA ASP A 272 -10.61 -26.83 -19.65
C ASP A 272 -11.55 -27.96 -20.09
N ASN A 273 -12.61 -27.58 -20.82
CA ASN A 273 -13.60 -28.41 -21.51
C ASN A 273 -14.90 -28.79 -20.78
N LYS A 274 -15.92 -27.93 -20.94
CA LYS A 274 -17.24 -28.40 -21.40
C LYS A 274 -18.03 -27.34 -22.18
N ILE A 275 -17.88 -27.43 -23.50
CA ILE A 275 -18.89 -27.23 -24.56
C ILE A 275 -19.79 -26.00 -24.43
N ILE A 276 -19.32 -24.88 -24.99
CA ILE A 276 -20.19 -23.85 -25.56
C ILE A 276 -20.73 -24.44 -26.88
N THR A 277 -22.05 -24.51 -26.99
CA THR A 277 -22.74 -24.85 -28.24
C THR A 277 -22.40 -23.85 -29.33
N GLU A 278 -22.00 -24.42 -30.47
CA GLU A 278 -21.80 -23.84 -31.79
C GLU A 278 -22.62 -22.56 -32.04
N ASN A 279 -21.95 -21.40 -32.11
CA ASN A 279 -21.65 -20.71 -33.37
C ASN A 279 -20.88 -19.41 -33.08
N ASP A 280 -19.90 -19.12 -33.93
CA ASP A 280 -19.10 -17.89 -34.05
C ASP A 280 -17.82 -17.78 -33.17
N VAL A 281 -16.81 -18.63 -33.46
CA VAL A 281 -15.40 -18.34 -33.13
C VAL A 281 -14.51 -18.74 -34.31
N GLU A 282 -14.00 -17.74 -35.04
CA GLU A 282 -12.71 -17.85 -35.73
C GLU A 282 -11.66 -17.17 -34.84
N ASP A 283 -10.54 -17.88 -34.69
CA ASP A 283 -9.20 -17.43 -34.26
C ASP A 283 -8.96 -17.06 -32.78
N ARG A 284 -8.53 -18.06 -31.97
CA ARG A 284 -7.49 -17.93 -30.93
C ARG A 284 -6.81 -19.29 -30.65
N ASP A 285 -5.55 -19.43 -31.03
CA ASP A 285 -4.62 -20.44 -30.51
C ASP A 285 -3.36 -19.73 -29.99
N GLU A 286 -3.16 -19.72 -28.67
CA GLU A 286 -1.88 -19.86 -27.93
C GLU A 286 -2.06 -19.55 -26.42
N PRO A 287 -1.32 -20.22 -25.51
CA PRO A 287 -1.47 -20.07 -24.06
C PRO A 287 -1.04 -18.67 -23.59
N GLN A 288 -1.95 -17.91 -22.95
CA GLN A 288 -1.70 -16.53 -22.55
C GLN A 288 -0.62 -16.43 -21.46
N ARG A 289 0.58 -16.01 -21.86
CA ARG A 289 1.54 -15.33 -20.96
C ARG A 289 0.84 -14.14 -20.29
N LEU A 290 1.10 -13.91 -19.00
CA LEU A 290 0.85 -12.61 -18.36
C LEU A 290 1.63 -11.55 -19.14
N ASP A 291 0.89 -10.79 -19.94
CA ASP A 291 1.46 -9.84 -20.89
C ASP A 291 1.83 -8.54 -20.17
N GLU A 292 3.03 -8.02 -20.44
CA GLU A 292 3.47 -6.70 -19.97
C GLU A 292 2.44 -5.60 -20.34
N ARG A 293 1.74 -5.78 -21.47
CA ARG A 293 0.65 -4.89 -21.89
C ARG A 293 -0.56 -4.94 -20.97
N ALA A 294 -0.89 -6.13 -20.44
CA ALA A 294 -1.99 -6.29 -19.50
C ALA A 294 -1.71 -5.49 -18.22
N PHE A 295 -0.46 -5.50 -17.74
CA PHE A 295 -0.03 -4.68 -16.62
C PHE A 295 -0.24 -3.17 -16.87
N ILE A 296 0.22 -2.63 -18.00
CA ILE A 296 0.07 -1.19 -18.30
C ILE A 296 -1.41 -0.78 -18.42
N ARG A 297 -2.23 -1.65 -19.04
CA ARG A 297 -3.68 -1.42 -19.14
C ARG A 297 -4.33 -1.43 -17.76
N ASP A 298 -3.99 -2.39 -16.93
CA ASP A 298 -4.57 -2.52 -15.59
C ASP A 298 -4.10 -1.36 -14.70
N LEU A 299 -2.84 -0.92 -14.83
CA LEU A 299 -2.32 0.31 -14.22
C LEU A 299 -3.14 1.54 -14.62
N ASP A 300 -3.43 1.73 -15.91
CA ASP A 300 -4.27 2.85 -16.40
C ASP A 300 -5.67 2.80 -15.77
N LYS A 301 -6.29 1.62 -15.70
CA LYS A 301 -7.60 1.44 -15.08
C LYS A 301 -7.56 1.71 -13.56
N ILE A 302 -6.58 1.16 -12.82
CA ILE A 302 -6.43 1.41 -11.37
C ILE A 302 -6.20 2.90 -11.11
N ALA A 303 -5.38 3.56 -11.93
CA ALA A 303 -5.17 5.01 -11.83
C ALA A 303 -6.49 5.78 -12.01
N LYS A 304 -7.30 5.43 -13.01
CA LYS A 304 -8.61 6.05 -13.27
C LYS A 304 -9.61 5.82 -12.13
N LEU A 305 -9.67 4.63 -11.54
CA LEU A 305 -10.48 4.35 -10.35
C LEU A 305 -10.10 5.25 -9.17
N LYS A 306 -8.82 5.60 -9.05
CA LYS A 306 -8.30 6.57 -8.07
C LYS A 306 -8.43 8.03 -8.50
N LYS A 307 -9.17 8.31 -9.58
CA LYS A 307 -9.38 9.65 -10.18
C LYS A 307 -8.10 10.28 -10.71
N LEU A 308 -7.11 9.47 -11.09
CA LEU A 308 -5.89 9.91 -11.76
C LEU A 308 -6.01 9.58 -13.24
N VAL A 309 -5.78 10.56 -14.10
CA VAL A 309 -5.87 10.38 -15.55
C VAL A 309 -4.56 10.81 -16.19
N TYR A 310 -3.84 9.84 -16.75
CA TYR A 310 -2.56 10.05 -17.43
C TYR A 310 -2.67 9.75 -18.91
N THR A 311 -1.75 10.29 -19.72
CA THR A 311 -1.65 9.86 -21.11
C THR A 311 -1.07 8.45 -21.15
N LYS A 312 -1.47 7.64 -22.14
CA LYS A 312 -0.86 6.32 -22.35
C LYS A 312 0.64 6.43 -22.59
N GLU A 313 1.05 7.48 -23.31
CA GLU A 313 2.46 7.83 -23.56
C GLU A 313 3.22 8.00 -22.23
N ASP A 314 2.66 8.74 -21.25
CA ASP A 314 3.28 8.92 -19.93
C ASP A 314 3.38 7.60 -19.15
N LEU A 315 2.35 6.76 -19.17
CA LEU A 315 2.36 5.47 -18.47
C LEU A 315 3.40 4.51 -19.05
N ILE A 316 3.45 4.40 -20.39
CA ILE A 316 4.43 3.57 -21.09
C ILE A 316 5.84 4.09 -20.84
N ASN A 317 6.03 5.39 -20.93
CA ASN A 317 7.32 6.04 -20.69
C ASN A 317 7.78 5.85 -19.24
N PHE A 318 6.87 5.97 -18.27
CA PHE A 318 7.17 5.70 -16.86
C PHE A 318 7.54 4.25 -16.61
N HIS A 319 6.74 3.30 -17.12
CA HIS A 319 7.03 1.86 -17.02
C HIS A 319 8.40 1.51 -17.63
N THR A 320 8.67 1.98 -18.85
CA THR A 320 9.94 1.77 -19.55
C THR A 320 11.11 2.40 -18.79
N SER A 321 10.91 3.58 -18.20
CA SER A 321 11.93 4.27 -17.40
C SER A 321 12.32 3.48 -16.15
N ILE A 322 11.34 2.90 -15.47
CA ILE A 322 11.55 2.05 -14.28
C ILE A 322 12.28 0.76 -14.64
N LYS A 323 11.98 0.14 -15.79
CA LYS A 323 12.68 -1.08 -16.23
C LYS A 323 14.14 -0.82 -16.65
N SER A 324 14.43 0.35 -17.22
CA SER A 324 15.74 0.70 -17.79
C SER A 324 16.69 1.44 -16.84
N SER A 325 16.20 1.89 -15.68
CA SER A 325 17.00 2.65 -14.71
C SER A 325 16.58 2.33 -13.27
N ALA A 326 17.57 2.17 -12.39
CA ALA A 326 17.33 1.98 -10.96
C ALA A 326 16.74 3.22 -10.27
N LEU A 327 17.00 4.42 -10.82
CA LEU A 327 16.42 5.68 -10.37
C LEU A 327 15.57 6.30 -11.49
N THR A 328 14.28 6.46 -11.23
CA THR A 328 13.34 7.22 -12.07
C THR A 328 12.77 8.38 -11.28
N ILE A 329 12.69 9.56 -11.90
CA ILE A 329 12.19 10.78 -11.28
C ILE A 329 10.93 11.21 -12.03
N LEU A 330 9.82 11.35 -11.29
CA LEU A 330 8.58 11.93 -11.78
C LEU A 330 8.59 13.44 -11.51
N SER A 331 8.45 14.23 -12.57
CA SER A 331 8.39 15.69 -12.53
C SER A 331 7.11 16.21 -13.18
N GLY A 332 6.75 17.45 -12.86
CA GLY A 332 5.58 18.13 -13.40
C GLY A 332 4.88 19.01 -12.37
N GLN A 333 3.83 19.71 -12.80
CA GLN A 333 3.07 20.64 -11.97
C GLN A 333 2.59 20.00 -10.67
N SER A 334 2.50 20.79 -9.60
CA SER A 334 1.84 20.36 -8.37
C SER A 334 0.37 19.95 -8.63
N GLY A 335 -0.09 18.89 -7.96
CA GLY A 335 -1.48 18.43 -8.05
C GLY A 335 -1.82 17.44 -9.17
N ILE A 336 -0.86 16.99 -9.99
CA ILE A 336 -1.09 15.95 -11.03
C ILE A 336 -0.96 14.50 -10.51
N GLY A 337 -0.73 14.32 -9.20
CA GLY A 337 -0.69 13.01 -8.57
C GLY A 337 0.60 12.20 -8.77
N LYS A 338 1.77 12.84 -8.93
CA LYS A 338 3.07 12.15 -9.14
C LYS A 338 3.33 11.02 -8.13
N THR A 339 3.22 11.33 -6.84
CA THR A 339 3.40 10.35 -5.74
C THR A 339 2.32 9.28 -5.80
N LYS A 340 1.09 9.66 -6.12
CA LYS A 340 -0.05 8.75 -6.27
C LYS A 340 0.13 7.78 -7.45
N LEU A 341 0.76 8.22 -8.55
CA LEU A 341 1.13 7.37 -9.69
C LEU A 341 2.20 6.36 -9.28
N ALA A 342 3.27 6.81 -8.61
CA ALA A 342 4.32 5.92 -8.12
C ALA A 342 3.77 4.86 -7.15
N THR A 343 2.92 5.24 -6.20
CA THR A 343 2.29 4.29 -5.27
C THR A 343 1.33 3.35 -5.99
N THR A 344 0.53 3.86 -6.93
CA THR A 344 -0.40 3.02 -7.71
C THR A 344 0.34 2.02 -8.59
N TYR A 345 1.48 2.40 -9.14
CA TYR A 345 2.36 1.51 -9.87
C TYR A 345 2.92 0.39 -8.97
N ALA A 346 3.38 0.74 -7.76
CA ALA A 346 3.86 -0.24 -6.80
C ALA A 346 2.76 -1.23 -6.38
N GLU A 347 1.57 -0.71 -6.07
CA GLU A 347 0.41 -1.53 -5.70
C GLU A 347 -0.03 -2.44 -6.87
N ALA A 348 0.00 -1.95 -8.11
CA ALA A 348 -0.28 -2.76 -9.30
C ALA A 348 0.74 -3.89 -9.52
N LEU A 349 1.95 -3.78 -8.95
CA LEU A 349 2.96 -4.85 -8.90
C LEU A 349 2.83 -5.73 -7.64
N GLY A 350 1.76 -5.59 -6.85
CA GLY A 350 1.57 -6.34 -5.61
C GLY A 350 2.40 -5.85 -4.42
N LEU A 351 3.10 -4.72 -4.56
CA LEU A 351 3.97 -4.17 -3.52
C LEU A 351 3.16 -3.38 -2.49
N SER A 352 3.54 -3.47 -1.22
CA SER A 352 2.86 -2.74 -0.15
C SER A 352 3.77 -2.44 1.04
N GLN A 353 3.39 -1.43 1.84
CA GLN A 353 4.10 -1.11 3.08
C GLN A 353 3.95 -2.24 4.12
N MET A 354 2.81 -2.94 4.12
CA MET A 354 2.55 -4.09 5.01
C MET A 354 3.49 -5.26 4.70
N LYS A 355 3.72 -5.56 3.42
CA LYS A 355 4.68 -6.57 2.97
C LYS A 355 6.15 -6.10 3.08
N LYS A 356 6.40 -4.86 3.51
CA LYS A 356 7.73 -4.20 3.52
C LYS A 356 8.42 -4.15 2.15
N THR A 357 7.67 -4.35 1.07
CA THR A 357 8.15 -4.28 -0.32
C THR A 357 7.92 -2.90 -0.94
N MET A 358 7.23 -2.00 -0.25
CA MET A 358 7.14 -0.58 -0.60
C MET A 358 7.48 0.30 0.60
N LEU A 359 8.34 1.30 0.40
CA LEU A 359 8.60 2.36 1.38
C LEU A 359 8.34 3.72 0.73
N ILE A 360 7.44 4.50 1.34
CA ILE A 360 7.20 5.90 0.96
C ILE A 360 7.94 6.77 1.98
N MET A 361 8.94 7.52 1.52
CA MET A 361 9.79 8.35 2.35
C MET A 361 9.61 9.82 1.95
N PRO A 362 8.84 10.62 2.71
CA PRO A 362 8.78 12.05 2.49
C PRO A 362 10.11 12.70 2.84
N ILE A 363 10.63 13.56 1.95
CA ILE A 363 11.89 14.27 2.18
C ILE A 363 11.64 15.50 3.04
N SER A 364 12.44 15.65 4.08
CA SER A 364 12.45 16.86 4.92
C SER A 364 13.49 17.85 4.40
N PRO A 365 13.23 19.18 4.45
CA PRO A 365 14.24 20.20 4.19
C PRO A 365 15.46 20.09 5.13
N ALA A 366 15.30 19.42 6.28
CA ALA A 366 16.38 19.20 7.25
C ALA A 366 17.38 18.12 6.84
N TYR A 367 17.10 17.33 5.80
CA TYR A 367 18.01 16.27 5.35
C TYR A 367 19.18 16.87 4.59
N THR A 368 20.32 16.98 5.24
CA THR A 368 21.53 17.62 4.73
C THR A 368 22.71 16.67 4.60
N GLU A 369 22.62 15.45 5.10
CA GLU A 369 23.66 14.43 4.97
C GLU A 369 23.09 13.00 4.94
N PRO A 370 23.87 11.98 4.51
CA PRO A 370 23.36 10.62 4.42
C PRO A 370 22.90 10.03 5.77
N GLY A 371 23.48 10.51 6.87
CA GLY A 371 23.10 10.11 8.23
C GLY A 371 21.65 10.44 8.57
N ASP A 372 21.06 11.46 7.94
CA ASP A 372 19.67 11.85 8.20
C ASP A 372 18.66 10.80 7.72
N ILE A 373 19.00 10.06 6.66
CA ILE A 373 18.14 9.02 6.09
C ILE A 373 18.61 7.60 6.39
N LEU A 374 19.89 7.40 6.74
CA LEU A 374 20.46 6.09 7.08
C LEU A 374 20.56 5.87 8.59
N GLY A 375 20.83 6.92 9.36
CA GLY A 375 21.23 6.84 10.76
C GLY A 375 22.75 6.79 10.94
N TYR A 376 23.21 6.45 12.13
CA TYR A 376 24.62 6.49 12.49
C TYR A 376 25.00 5.46 13.57
N LEU A 377 26.28 5.11 13.63
CA LEU A 377 26.84 4.34 14.76
C LEU A 377 27.21 5.27 15.90
N ASN A 378 26.57 5.10 17.07
CA ASN A 378 26.91 5.87 18.26
C ASN A 378 28.22 5.34 18.88
N PRO A 379 29.32 6.12 18.90
CA PRO A 379 30.62 5.62 19.39
C PRO A 379 30.64 5.35 20.90
N SER A 380 29.81 6.05 21.67
CA SER A 380 29.78 5.95 23.13
C SER A 380 29.07 4.68 23.60
N THR A 381 27.99 4.31 22.91
CA THR A 381 27.20 3.11 23.25
C THR A 381 27.58 1.90 22.41
N GLY A 382 28.27 2.08 21.29
CA GLY A 382 28.56 1.02 20.33
C GLY A 382 27.31 0.47 19.65
N LEU A 383 26.21 1.23 19.58
CA LEU A 383 24.96 0.82 18.95
C LEU A 383 24.72 1.60 17.66
N TYR A 384 24.40 0.90 16.58
CA TYR A 384 23.88 1.53 15.37
C TYR A 384 22.44 2.00 15.61
N MET A 385 22.19 3.29 15.34
CA MET A 385 20.91 3.95 15.47
C MET A 385 20.39 4.25 14.06
N PRO A 386 19.44 3.45 13.51
CA PRO A 386 18.85 3.75 12.21
C PRO A 386 18.03 5.04 12.28
N ALA A 387 17.91 5.74 11.15
CA ALA A 387 17.02 6.89 11.04
C ALA A 387 15.54 6.46 11.11
N GLU A 388 14.67 7.37 11.56
CA GLU A 388 13.22 7.14 11.66
C GLU A 388 12.53 6.94 10.30
N THR A 389 13.25 7.21 9.20
CA THR A 389 12.79 7.00 7.82
C THR A 389 12.46 5.54 7.50
N GLY A 390 12.98 4.57 8.27
CA GLY A 390 12.81 3.14 8.00
C GLY A 390 13.64 2.61 6.81
N LEU A 391 14.45 3.45 6.17
CA LEU A 391 15.18 3.10 4.94
C LEU A 391 16.16 1.93 5.16
N VAL A 392 16.88 1.91 6.27
CA VAL A 392 17.85 0.83 6.55
C VAL A 392 17.16 -0.52 6.70
N ASP A 393 16.06 -0.58 7.45
CA ASP A 393 15.29 -1.81 7.64
C ASP A 393 14.68 -2.28 6.30
N PHE A 394 14.20 -1.35 5.47
CA PHE A 394 13.70 -1.64 4.13
C PHE A 394 14.78 -2.22 3.20
N LEU A 395 15.99 -1.64 3.20
CA LEU A 395 17.09 -2.13 2.38
C LEU A 395 17.62 -3.49 2.85
N ILE A 396 17.61 -3.76 4.17
CA ILE A 396 17.93 -5.09 4.71
C ILE A 396 16.91 -6.12 4.23
N HIS A 397 15.62 -5.79 4.26
CA HIS A 397 14.57 -6.66 3.73
C HIS A 397 14.76 -6.93 2.23
N ALA A 398 15.03 -5.89 1.43
CA ALA A 398 15.28 -6.04 0.00
C ALA A 398 16.49 -6.95 -0.31
N GLN A 399 17.53 -6.90 0.53
CA GLN A 399 18.69 -7.79 0.42
C GLN A 399 18.35 -9.25 0.76
N GLU A 400 17.45 -9.49 1.73
CA GLU A 400 17.07 -10.84 2.15
C GLU A 400 16.11 -11.52 1.15
N TYR A 401 15.24 -10.74 0.50
CA TYR A 401 14.20 -11.23 -0.42
C TYR A 401 14.47 -10.83 -1.87
N GLU A 402 15.58 -11.31 -2.43
CA GLU A 402 16.08 -10.94 -3.77
C GLU A 402 15.10 -11.26 -4.92
N ASN A 403 14.23 -12.26 -4.74
CA ASN A 403 13.25 -12.68 -5.74
C ASN A 403 11.98 -11.81 -5.79
N GLN A 404 11.86 -10.82 -4.89
CA GLN A 404 10.70 -9.93 -4.80
C GLN A 404 11.12 -8.49 -5.09
N ALA A 405 10.38 -7.79 -5.95
CA ALA A 405 10.62 -6.38 -6.21
C ALA A 405 10.39 -5.54 -4.95
N HIS A 406 11.22 -4.52 -4.76
CA HIS A 406 11.15 -3.56 -3.68
C HIS A 406 11.13 -2.15 -4.26
N MET A 407 10.15 -1.34 -3.92
CA MET A 407 10.03 0.03 -4.42
C MET A 407 10.20 1.06 -3.30
N LEU A 408 11.25 1.89 -3.42
CA LEU A 408 11.48 3.06 -2.59
C LEU A 408 10.94 4.30 -3.31
N ILE A 409 9.96 4.97 -2.71
CA ILE A 409 9.36 6.19 -3.24
C ILE A 409 9.85 7.37 -2.39
N LEU A 410 10.65 8.27 -2.99
CA LEU A 410 11.16 9.48 -2.37
C LEU A 410 10.22 10.64 -2.71
N ASP A 411 9.37 11.03 -1.77
CA ASP A 411 8.36 12.05 -2.00
C ASP A 411 8.93 13.45 -1.80
N GLU A 412 8.69 14.33 -2.77
CA GLU A 412 9.29 15.68 -2.86
C GLU A 412 10.82 15.65 -2.72
N MET A 413 11.45 14.78 -3.51
CA MET A 413 12.89 14.48 -3.47
C MET A 413 13.77 15.73 -3.51
N ASN A 414 13.33 16.78 -4.22
CA ASN A 414 14.04 18.05 -4.40
C ASN A 414 13.70 19.14 -3.36
N LEU A 415 13.00 18.79 -2.27
CA LEU A 415 12.79 19.70 -1.14
C LEU A 415 14.09 19.95 -0.36
N SER A 416 15.04 19.01 -0.42
CA SER A 416 16.42 19.19 0.03
C SER A 416 17.42 18.95 -1.11
N GLN A 417 18.68 19.33 -0.92
CA GLN A 417 19.76 19.09 -1.88
C GLN A 417 20.04 17.59 -1.98
N ILE A 418 19.56 16.99 -3.07
CA ILE A 418 19.57 15.53 -3.29
C ILE A 418 20.99 14.96 -3.17
N GLU A 419 21.98 15.67 -3.69
CA GLU A 419 23.38 15.25 -3.73
C GLU A 419 24.02 15.17 -2.34
N HIS A 420 23.40 15.74 -1.31
CA HIS A 420 23.94 15.69 0.03
C HIS A 420 23.43 14.46 0.78
N TYR A 421 22.11 14.34 0.95
CA TYR A 421 21.55 13.21 1.70
C TYR A 421 21.59 11.89 0.90
N PHE A 422 21.51 11.95 -0.44
CA PHE A 422 21.45 10.78 -1.30
C PHE A 422 22.81 10.39 -1.92
N ALA A 423 23.90 11.07 -1.55
CA ALA A 423 25.24 10.88 -2.12
C ALA A 423 25.70 9.42 -2.29
N PRO A 424 25.56 8.52 -1.29
CA PRO A 424 26.01 7.14 -1.42
C PRO A 424 25.30 6.39 -2.56
N PHE A 425 23.99 6.57 -2.68
CA PHE A 425 23.17 5.91 -3.69
C PHE A 425 23.52 6.37 -5.11
N ILE A 426 23.78 7.67 -5.31
CA ILE A 426 24.17 8.24 -6.62
C ILE A 426 25.39 7.53 -7.21
N SER A 427 26.33 7.09 -6.37
CA SER A 427 27.54 6.40 -6.82
C SER A 427 27.32 4.88 -6.92
N LEU A 428 26.60 4.28 -5.97
CA LEU A 428 26.35 2.84 -5.94
C LEU A 428 25.46 2.36 -7.09
N LEU A 429 24.46 3.14 -7.49
CA LEU A 429 23.54 2.78 -8.58
C LEU A 429 24.23 2.77 -9.97
N GLU A 430 25.48 3.19 -10.06
CA GLU A 430 26.29 3.10 -11.29
C GLU A 430 27.07 1.79 -11.41
N LEU A 431 27.29 1.11 -10.29
CA LEU A 431 28.08 -0.10 -10.25
C LEU A 431 27.25 -1.30 -10.72
N ASP A 432 27.94 -2.36 -11.12
CA ASP A 432 27.30 -3.66 -11.30
C ASP A 432 26.73 -4.16 -9.96
N GLU A 433 25.62 -4.89 -10.00
CA GLU A 433 24.92 -5.38 -8.80
C GLU A 433 25.87 -6.00 -7.78
N LYS A 434 26.85 -6.79 -8.23
CA LYS A 434 27.84 -7.50 -7.40
C LYS A 434 28.70 -6.59 -6.54
N GLU A 435 28.81 -5.31 -6.88
CA GLU A 435 29.67 -4.34 -6.20
C GLU A 435 28.88 -3.30 -5.40
N ARG A 436 27.53 -3.33 -5.44
CA ARG A 436 26.68 -2.33 -4.79
C ARG A 436 26.54 -2.55 -3.28
N TYR A 437 27.60 -2.27 -2.53
CA TYR A 437 27.58 -2.33 -1.07
C TYR A 437 27.42 -0.94 -0.45
N LEU A 438 26.26 -0.67 0.14
CA LEU A 438 26.00 0.53 0.93
C LEU A 438 26.62 0.38 2.31
N HIS A 439 27.71 1.11 2.56
CA HIS A 439 28.37 1.14 3.88
C HIS A 439 27.65 2.10 4.83
N ILE A 440 27.13 1.58 5.95
CA ILE A 440 26.43 2.37 6.98
C ILE A 440 27.31 2.68 8.19
N TYR A 441 28.39 1.92 8.41
CA TYR A 441 29.46 2.24 9.36
C TYR A 441 30.75 1.46 9.03
N SER A 442 31.88 1.83 9.63
CA SER A 442 33.15 1.13 9.40
C SER A 442 33.13 -0.30 9.93
N LYS A 443 33.63 -1.25 9.13
CA LYS A 443 33.80 -2.66 9.53
C LYS A 443 34.69 -2.85 10.76
N ASP A 444 35.60 -1.92 11.02
CA ASP A 444 36.55 -1.98 12.13
C ASP A 444 35.96 -1.39 13.43
N SER A 445 34.77 -0.80 13.36
CA SER A 445 34.08 -0.24 14.53
C SER A 445 33.39 -1.32 15.38
N VAL A 446 33.36 -1.12 16.70
CA VAL A 446 32.61 -1.98 17.62
C VAL A 446 31.11 -1.63 17.53
N CYS A 447 30.31 -2.58 17.05
CA CYS A 447 28.85 -2.46 16.97
C CYS A 447 28.19 -3.67 17.65
N HIS A 448 27.46 -3.44 18.74
CA HIS A 448 26.86 -4.50 19.55
C HIS A 448 25.58 -5.07 18.94
N ASN A 449 24.86 -4.31 18.11
CA ASN A 449 23.68 -4.76 17.38
C ASN A 449 23.98 -5.11 15.91
N ASN A 450 25.24 -5.50 15.61
CA ASN A 450 25.70 -5.87 14.27
C ASN A 450 25.02 -7.11 13.68
N GLN A 451 24.35 -7.92 14.51
CA GLN A 451 23.54 -9.06 14.06
C GLN A 451 22.38 -8.61 13.18
N LYS A 452 21.74 -7.48 13.54
CA LYS A 452 20.68 -6.87 12.74
C LYS A 452 21.26 -5.89 11.71
N TYR A 453 22.10 -4.95 12.14
CA TYR A 453 22.64 -3.91 11.28
C TYR A 453 24.10 -4.21 10.94
N LYS A 454 24.35 -4.91 9.83
CA LYS A 454 25.72 -5.18 9.35
C LYS A 454 26.41 -3.89 8.87
N PRO A 455 27.76 -3.82 8.83
CA PRO A 455 28.48 -2.61 8.41
C PRO A 455 28.14 -2.14 6.98
N SER A 456 27.69 -3.07 6.15
CA SER A 456 27.26 -2.81 4.78
C SER A 456 26.03 -3.61 4.41
N ILE A 457 25.22 -3.05 3.51
CA ILE A 457 24.02 -3.66 2.92
C ILE A 457 24.25 -3.80 1.42
N HIS A 458 24.03 -4.99 0.86
CA HIS A 458 24.13 -5.26 -0.57
C HIS A 458 22.83 -4.82 -1.26
N LEU A 459 22.92 -3.84 -2.16
CA LEU A 459 21.80 -3.35 -2.96
C LEU A 459 21.63 -4.22 -4.21
N LYS A 460 20.55 -4.97 -4.24
CA LYS A 460 20.20 -5.94 -5.29
C LYS A 460 19.40 -5.31 -6.43
N ASP A 461 19.32 -5.97 -7.56
CA ASP A 461 18.61 -5.48 -8.76
C ASP A 461 17.07 -5.50 -8.64
N ASN A 462 16.56 -6.07 -7.54
CA ASN A 462 15.16 -6.02 -7.15
C ASN A 462 14.75 -4.67 -6.52
N LEU A 463 15.70 -3.79 -6.20
CA LEU A 463 15.43 -2.45 -5.68
C LEU A 463 15.16 -1.45 -6.82
N VAL A 464 13.98 -0.84 -6.79
CA VAL A 464 13.57 0.25 -7.69
C VAL A 464 13.38 1.52 -6.87
N ILE A 465 13.97 2.63 -7.32
CA ILE A 465 13.86 3.92 -6.65
C ILE A 465 13.11 4.89 -7.54
N VAL A 466 12.02 5.45 -7.02
CA VAL A 466 11.21 6.47 -7.69
C VAL A 466 11.23 7.75 -6.87
N GLY A 467 11.79 8.83 -7.42
CA GLY A 467 11.69 10.16 -6.82
C GLY A 467 10.53 10.96 -7.41
N THR A 468 9.84 11.76 -6.61
CA THR A 468 8.89 12.76 -7.12
C THR A 468 9.43 14.15 -6.87
N MET A 469 9.17 15.08 -7.77
CA MET A 469 9.61 16.47 -7.62
C MET A 469 8.59 17.46 -8.14
N ASN A 470 8.56 18.62 -7.48
CA ASN A 470 7.84 19.79 -7.97
C ASN A 470 8.82 20.67 -8.76
N THR A 471 8.32 21.36 -9.79
CA THR A 471 9.09 22.30 -10.61
C THR A 471 8.92 23.74 -10.13
N ASP A 472 8.52 23.94 -8.89
CA ASP A 472 8.14 25.25 -8.33
C ASP A 472 9.37 25.94 -7.70
N GLU A 473 9.35 27.28 -7.61
CA GLU A 473 10.48 28.12 -7.16
C GLU A 473 11.02 27.77 -5.75
N THR A 474 10.22 27.10 -4.92
CA THR A 474 10.58 26.72 -3.55
C THR A 474 11.48 25.49 -3.46
N THR A 475 11.79 24.86 -4.60
CA THR A 475 12.52 23.59 -4.66
C THR A 475 13.94 23.74 -5.21
N LYS A 476 14.81 22.76 -4.93
CA LYS A 476 16.20 22.77 -5.39
C LYS A 476 16.31 22.22 -6.82
N ASP A 477 17.19 22.84 -7.60
CA ASP A 477 17.56 22.30 -8.90
C ASP A 477 18.31 20.98 -8.76
N ILE A 478 18.02 20.06 -9.68
CA ILE A 478 18.74 18.80 -9.82
C ILE A 478 20.12 19.10 -10.42
N SER A 479 21.21 18.51 -9.90
CA SER A 479 22.51 18.63 -10.58
C SER A 479 22.56 17.84 -11.90
N ASP A 480 23.41 18.27 -12.83
CA ASP A 480 23.64 17.52 -14.07
C ASP A 480 24.14 16.10 -13.79
N ARG A 481 24.89 15.93 -12.69
CA ARG A 481 25.37 14.65 -12.19
C ARG A 481 24.21 13.68 -11.91
N LEU A 482 23.13 14.17 -11.29
CA LEU A 482 21.95 13.33 -11.02
C LEU A 482 21.13 13.11 -12.29
N LEU A 483 20.96 14.15 -13.13
CA LEU A 483 20.26 14.03 -14.43
C LEU A 483 20.88 12.96 -15.35
N ASP A 484 22.21 12.83 -15.35
CA ASP A 484 22.92 11.77 -16.08
C ASP A 484 22.62 10.36 -15.58
N ARG A 485 22.15 10.22 -14.34
CA ARG A 485 21.97 8.94 -13.63
C ARG A 485 20.51 8.54 -13.45
N SER A 486 19.56 9.43 -13.71
CA SER A 486 18.13 9.18 -13.59
C SER A 486 17.40 9.30 -14.92
N ASN A 487 16.26 8.63 -15.04
CA ASN A 487 15.26 8.95 -16.06
C ASN A 487 14.31 10.01 -15.48
N VAL A 488 14.16 11.18 -16.12
CA VAL A 488 13.24 12.23 -15.65
C VAL A 488 11.98 12.24 -16.51
N VAL A 489 10.91 11.66 -16.00
CA VAL A 489 9.61 11.58 -16.67
C VAL A 489 8.79 12.79 -16.27
N VAL A 490 8.58 13.71 -17.23
CA VAL A 490 7.74 14.90 -17.04
C VAL A 490 6.31 14.54 -17.43
N LEU A 491 5.44 14.43 -16.43
CA LEU A 491 4.03 14.11 -16.64
C LEU A 491 3.28 15.31 -17.20
N GLU A 492 2.43 15.08 -18.20
CA GLU A 492 1.62 16.12 -18.82
C GLU A 492 0.22 16.17 -18.23
N LYS A 493 -0.29 17.39 -18.01
CA LYS A 493 -1.65 17.60 -17.54
C LYS A 493 -2.62 17.51 -18.73
N LYS A 494 -3.52 16.54 -18.70
CA LYS A 494 -4.66 16.49 -19.64
C LYS A 494 -5.62 17.66 -19.42
N SER A 495 -6.37 18.01 -20.46
CA SER A 495 -7.42 19.01 -20.33
C SER A 495 -8.53 18.52 -19.40
N PHE A 496 -9.21 19.45 -18.72
CA PHE A 496 -10.31 19.07 -17.82
C PHE A 496 -11.46 18.36 -18.54
N GLN A 497 -11.65 18.64 -19.83
CA GLN A 497 -12.66 17.97 -20.67
C GLN A 497 -12.30 16.50 -20.91
N GLU A 498 -11.04 16.21 -21.25
CA GLU A 498 -10.54 14.84 -21.42
C GLU A 498 -10.59 14.06 -20.11
N ILE A 499 -10.18 14.68 -18.99
CA ILE A 499 -10.25 14.06 -17.65
C ILE A 499 -11.69 13.66 -17.33
N LYS A 500 -12.65 14.57 -17.50
CA LYS A 500 -14.07 14.28 -17.26
C LYS A 500 -14.56 13.14 -18.14
N SER A 501 -14.26 13.20 -19.44
CA SER A 501 -14.68 12.18 -20.40
C SER A 501 -14.11 10.80 -20.03
N GLU A 502 -12.82 10.70 -19.74
CA GLU A 502 -12.21 9.40 -19.40
C GLU A 502 -12.75 8.82 -18.09
N LEU A 503 -13.02 9.66 -17.08
CA LEU A 503 -13.60 9.20 -15.82
C LEU A 503 -15.07 8.75 -15.97
N GLU A 504 -15.85 9.40 -16.83
CA GLU A 504 -17.25 9.02 -17.10
C GLU A 504 -17.36 7.69 -17.89
N HIS A 505 -16.37 7.36 -18.72
CA HIS A 505 -16.32 6.12 -19.49
C HIS A 505 -15.60 4.98 -18.78
N THR A 506 -15.08 5.21 -17.57
CA THR A 506 -14.45 4.15 -16.78
C THR A 506 -15.57 3.34 -16.10
N GLY A 507 -16.01 2.26 -16.75
CA GLY A 507 -16.89 1.27 -16.13
C GLY A 507 -16.23 0.63 -14.92
N ILE A 508 -17.03 0.22 -13.92
CA ILE A 508 -16.56 -0.59 -12.77
C ILE A 508 -16.34 -2.02 -13.29
N ASP A 509 -15.32 -2.21 -14.11
CA ASP A 509 -14.79 -3.54 -14.36
C ASP A 509 -13.90 -3.90 -13.17
N ILE A 510 -14.24 -5.00 -12.49
CA ILE A 510 -13.47 -5.52 -11.36
C ILE A 510 -12.10 -5.93 -11.88
N ILE A 511 -11.07 -5.12 -11.58
CA ILE A 511 -9.69 -5.56 -11.69
C ILE A 511 -9.46 -6.44 -10.48
N SER A 512 -9.28 -7.74 -10.69
CA SER A 512 -8.94 -8.66 -9.62
C SER A 512 -7.66 -8.19 -8.95
N SER A 513 -7.72 -7.85 -7.67
CA SER A 513 -6.55 -7.50 -6.83
C SER A 513 -5.49 -8.60 -6.80
N SER A 514 -5.83 -9.81 -7.25
CA SER A 514 -4.98 -11.02 -7.31
C SER A 514 -3.91 -11.03 -8.40
N LEU A 515 -3.91 -10.10 -9.36
CA LEU A 515 -2.87 -10.06 -10.41
C LEU A 515 -1.57 -9.38 -9.97
N GLY A 516 -1.58 -8.60 -8.89
CA GLY A 516 -0.43 -7.80 -8.46
C GLY A 516 0.81 -8.64 -8.17
N ASP A 517 0.67 -9.70 -7.37
CA ASP A 517 1.79 -10.59 -7.04
C ASP A 517 2.29 -11.37 -8.28
N ALA A 518 1.38 -11.69 -9.21
CA ALA A 518 1.73 -12.30 -10.48
C ALA A 518 2.54 -11.34 -11.37
N TYR A 519 2.17 -10.07 -11.44
CA TYR A 519 2.94 -9.04 -12.13
C TYR A 519 4.29 -8.78 -11.45
N GLY A 520 4.35 -8.77 -10.11
CA GLY A 520 5.59 -8.63 -9.35
C GLY A 520 6.59 -9.75 -9.65
N ALA A 521 6.12 -10.99 -9.77
CA ALA A 521 6.95 -12.15 -10.13
C ALA A 521 7.45 -12.12 -11.58
N GLU A 522 6.67 -11.55 -12.50
CA GLU A 522 7.04 -11.43 -13.92
C GLU A 522 7.85 -10.15 -14.23
N TYR A 523 7.81 -9.12 -13.39
CA TYR A 523 8.43 -7.81 -13.63
C TYR A 523 9.90 -7.90 -14.05
N SER A 524 10.69 -8.74 -13.38
CA SER A 524 12.12 -8.94 -13.69
C SER A 524 12.33 -9.56 -15.07
N LYS A 525 11.38 -10.35 -15.59
CA LYS A 525 11.45 -10.98 -16.92
C LYS A 525 11.12 -10.01 -18.05
N TRP A 526 10.42 -8.92 -17.76
CA TRP A 526 10.14 -7.85 -18.73
C TRP A 526 11.34 -6.92 -18.97
N LYS A 527 12.38 -7.00 -18.12
CA LYS A 527 13.63 -6.26 -18.33
C LYS A 527 14.41 -6.89 -19.47
N SER A 528 14.77 -6.06 -20.46
CA SER A 528 15.54 -6.51 -21.61
C SER A 528 16.97 -6.86 -21.25
N THR A 529 17.47 -7.98 -21.76
CA THR A 529 18.87 -8.42 -21.62
C THR A 529 19.68 -8.19 -22.90
N LYS A 530 19.11 -7.50 -23.89
CA LYS A 530 19.79 -7.21 -25.17
C LYS A 530 20.93 -6.23 -24.97
N ASN A 531 21.92 -6.31 -25.85
CA ASN A 531 22.98 -5.32 -25.86
C ASN A 531 22.41 -3.94 -26.24
N CYS A 532 22.78 -2.90 -25.50
CA CYS A 532 22.27 -1.54 -25.72
C CYS A 532 22.59 -0.99 -27.12
N TRP A 533 23.71 -1.39 -27.72
CA TRP A 533 24.13 -0.92 -29.04
C TRP A 533 23.29 -1.53 -30.18
N GLU A 534 22.70 -2.70 -29.97
CA GLU A 534 21.78 -3.32 -30.95
C GLU A 534 20.48 -2.52 -31.13
N ALA A 535 20.23 -1.53 -30.28
CA ALA A 535 19.12 -0.61 -30.43
C ALA A 535 19.35 0.40 -31.58
N PHE A 536 20.57 0.61 -32.05
CA PHE A 536 20.84 1.73 -32.96
C PHE A 536 21.22 1.27 -34.36
N GLU A 537 20.72 2.01 -35.34
CA GLU A 537 21.25 2.00 -36.70
C GLU A 537 22.40 3.02 -36.83
N ASP A 538 23.34 2.77 -37.76
CA ASP A 538 24.50 3.65 -37.94
C ASP A 538 24.11 5.11 -38.23
N ALA A 539 23.05 5.32 -39.02
CA ALA A 539 22.53 6.65 -39.32
C ALA A 539 22.01 7.37 -38.06
N GLN A 540 21.43 6.64 -37.10
CA GLN A 540 20.97 7.22 -35.83
C GLN A 540 22.16 7.65 -34.97
N LEU A 541 23.21 6.83 -34.89
CA LEU A 541 24.42 7.16 -34.17
C LEU A 541 25.12 8.39 -34.76
N GLU A 542 25.19 8.49 -36.09
CA GLU A 542 25.75 9.67 -36.76
C GLU A 542 24.95 10.95 -36.42
N PHE A 543 23.62 10.86 -36.34
CA PHE A 543 22.79 11.98 -35.92
C PHE A 543 23.09 12.39 -34.47
N PHE A 544 23.19 11.41 -33.56
CA PHE A 544 23.49 11.69 -32.16
C PHE A 544 24.89 12.27 -31.95
N ASP A 545 25.87 11.86 -32.74
CA ASP A 545 27.20 12.48 -32.79
C ASP A 545 27.13 13.96 -33.24
N ARG A 546 26.29 14.27 -34.24
CA ARG A 546 26.07 15.65 -34.69
C ARG A 546 25.35 16.48 -33.63
N LEU A 547 24.39 15.90 -32.94
CA LEU A 547 23.70 16.53 -31.81
C LEU A 547 24.67 16.85 -30.68
N ASP A 548 25.52 15.88 -30.29
CA ASP A 548 26.58 16.09 -29.30
C ASP A 548 27.50 17.25 -29.68
N ARG A 549 28.04 17.24 -30.91
CA ARG A 549 28.95 18.28 -31.39
C ARG A 549 28.31 19.65 -31.34
N THR A 550 27.04 19.77 -31.72
CA THR A 550 26.29 21.04 -31.68
C THR A 550 26.17 21.57 -30.25
N ILE A 551 25.85 20.72 -29.28
CA ILE A 551 25.74 21.11 -27.86
C ILE A 551 27.12 21.42 -27.27
N SER A 552 28.09 20.52 -27.48
CA SER A 552 29.44 20.59 -26.92
C SER A 552 30.27 21.76 -27.46
N GLN A 553 29.93 22.30 -28.64
CA GLN A 553 30.51 23.55 -29.15
C GLN A 553 30.20 24.77 -28.27
N VAL A 554 29.02 24.78 -27.65
CA VAL A 554 28.55 25.86 -26.80
C VAL A 554 28.87 25.58 -25.33
N ASP A 555 28.55 24.38 -24.86
CA ASP A 555 28.85 23.94 -23.49
C ASP A 555 29.37 22.49 -23.47
N PRO A 556 30.70 22.30 -23.40
CA PRO A 556 31.32 20.97 -23.36
C PRO A 556 30.88 20.10 -22.17
N GLN A 557 30.34 20.68 -21.09
CA GLN A 557 29.88 19.92 -19.93
C GLN A 557 28.46 19.34 -20.14
N LYS A 558 27.73 19.82 -21.15
CA LYS A 558 26.32 19.46 -21.41
C LYS A 558 26.13 18.54 -22.61
N GLY A 559 27.24 18.10 -23.22
CA GLY A 559 27.26 17.20 -24.35
C GLY A 559 26.50 15.89 -24.14
N PHE A 560 26.19 15.23 -25.25
CA PHE A 560 25.53 13.95 -25.28
C PHE A 560 26.52 12.82 -24.98
N SER A 561 26.78 12.59 -23.69
CA SER A 561 27.76 11.58 -23.25
C SER A 561 27.43 10.16 -23.71
N ILE A 562 28.46 9.30 -23.82
CA ILE A 562 28.32 7.85 -24.13
C ILE A 562 27.33 7.14 -23.19
N ARG A 563 27.23 7.61 -21.95
CA ARG A 563 26.27 7.10 -20.97
C ARG A 563 24.84 7.35 -21.41
N ASN A 564 24.53 8.52 -21.97
CA ASN A 564 23.20 8.81 -22.47
C ASN A 564 22.82 7.86 -23.62
N ILE A 565 23.78 7.54 -24.51
CA ILE A 565 23.58 6.56 -25.59
C ILE A 565 23.29 5.16 -25.03
N ILE A 566 24.13 4.67 -24.10
CA ILE A 566 23.93 3.35 -23.48
C ILE A 566 22.55 3.27 -22.84
N ARG A 567 22.16 4.28 -22.05
CA ARG A 567 20.87 4.33 -21.39
C ARG A 567 19.69 4.47 -22.35
N MET A 568 19.88 5.18 -23.46
CA MET A 568 18.88 5.25 -24.53
C MET A 568 18.70 3.88 -25.17
N GLY A 569 19.78 3.15 -25.40
CA GLY A 569 19.73 1.78 -25.91
C GLY A 569 18.96 0.87 -24.96
N ASP A 570 19.27 0.93 -23.66
CA ASP A 570 18.54 0.19 -22.62
C ASP A 570 17.06 0.57 -22.60
N TYR A 571 16.74 1.86 -22.66
CA TYR A 571 15.36 2.35 -22.69
C TYR A 571 14.60 1.84 -23.93
N LEU A 572 15.18 1.96 -25.12
CA LEU A 572 14.57 1.52 -26.38
C LEU A 572 14.40 0.00 -26.44
N ASN A 573 15.35 -0.76 -25.87
CA ASN A 573 15.28 -2.22 -25.78
C ASN A 573 14.23 -2.70 -24.78
N ASN A 574 13.81 -1.85 -23.84
CA ASN A 574 12.80 -2.13 -22.83
C ASN A 574 11.39 -1.65 -23.21
N LEU A 575 11.20 -1.06 -24.40
CA LEU A 575 9.88 -0.65 -24.86
C LEU A 575 8.93 -1.85 -24.95
N PRO A 576 7.68 -1.72 -24.46
CA PRO A 576 6.67 -2.75 -24.64
C PRO A 576 6.44 -2.99 -26.13
N GLN A 577 6.55 -4.24 -26.58
CA GLN A 577 6.25 -4.59 -27.97
C GLN A 577 4.75 -4.84 -28.09
N ASP A 578 4.04 -4.10 -28.95
CA ASP A 578 2.60 -4.30 -29.26
C ASP A 578 2.39 -4.68 -30.73
N THR A 579 1.52 -5.66 -30.99
CA THR A 579 1.06 -6.05 -32.33
C THR A 579 -0.17 -5.26 -32.79
N ASN A 580 -0.91 -4.64 -31.86
CA ASN A 580 -2.16 -3.88 -32.13
C ASN A 580 -2.01 -2.36 -31.94
N GLU A 581 -0.80 -1.88 -31.61
CA GLU A 581 -0.41 -0.47 -31.41
C GLU A 581 -1.17 0.35 -30.33
N VAL A 582 -1.98 -0.27 -29.44
CA VAL A 582 -2.85 0.45 -28.49
C VAL A 582 -2.11 0.88 -27.21
N TYR A 583 -1.15 0.08 -26.75
CA TYR A 583 -0.30 0.34 -25.59
C TYR A 583 1.19 0.24 -25.95
N SER A 584 1.53 0.69 -27.16
CA SER A 584 2.92 0.90 -27.59
C SER A 584 3.18 2.36 -27.89
N ILE A 585 4.45 2.71 -27.86
CA ILE A 585 4.92 3.97 -28.39
C ILE A 585 5.79 3.69 -29.61
N ASN A 586 5.62 4.49 -30.67
CA ASN A 586 6.48 4.38 -31.84
C ASN A 586 7.94 4.65 -31.45
N ARG A 587 8.88 3.94 -32.07
CA ARG A 587 10.31 4.05 -31.77
C ARG A 587 10.84 5.48 -31.92
N GLY A 588 10.48 6.19 -32.99
CA GLY A 588 10.89 7.59 -33.20
C GLY A 588 10.34 8.50 -32.10
N ARG A 589 9.11 8.22 -31.64
CA ARG A 589 8.51 8.96 -30.53
C ARG A 589 9.19 8.68 -29.19
N ALA A 590 9.61 7.44 -28.95
CA ALA A 590 10.41 7.07 -27.78
C ALA A 590 11.78 7.78 -27.76
N ILE A 591 12.42 7.90 -28.92
CA ILE A 591 13.67 8.68 -29.09
C ILE A 591 13.44 10.16 -28.76
N ASP A 592 12.37 10.77 -29.30
CA ASP A 592 12.00 12.16 -28.99
C ASP A 592 11.80 12.39 -27.50
N LEU A 593 11.03 11.50 -26.83
CA LEU A 593 10.85 11.55 -25.39
C LEU A 593 12.17 11.45 -24.63
N PHE A 594 13.04 10.50 -24.98
CA PHE A 594 14.32 10.33 -24.31
C PHE A 594 15.22 11.55 -24.45
N ILE A 595 15.31 12.11 -25.67
CA ILE A 595 16.09 13.32 -25.97
C ILE A 595 15.56 14.51 -25.16
N LYS A 596 14.24 14.74 -25.16
CA LYS A 596 13.61 15.77 -24.33
C LYS A 596 13.98 15.60 -22.85
N GLN A 597 13.82 14.39 -22.30
CA GLN A 597 13.96 14.13 -20.87
C GLN A 597 15.39 14.23 -20.35
N ARG A 598 16.39 13.92 -21.18
CA ARG A 598 17.77 13.72 -20.72
C ARG A 598 18.81 14.64 -21.35
N VAL A 599 18.53 15.16 -22.54
CA VAL A 599 19.46 16.04 -23.26
C VAL A 599 19.01 17.47 -23.10
N ILE A 600 17.79 17.75 -23.52
CA ILE A 600 17.26 19.12 -23.56
C ILE A 600 17.09 19.69 -22.14
N THR A 601 16.72 18.85 -21.17
CA THR A 601 16.63 19.24 -19.74
C THR A 601 17.95 19.75 -19.14
N LYS A 602 19.10 19.36 -19.67
CA LYS A 602 20.42 19.82 -19.18
C LYS A 602 20.79 21.20 -19.70
N ILE A 603 20.16 21.61 -20.80
CA ILE A 603 20.41 22.88 -21.49
C ILE A 603 19.62 23.97 -20.77
N ARG A 604 20.26 24.57 -19.77
CA ARG A 604 19.71 25.63 -18.93
C ARG A 604 20.83 26.60 -18.59
N GLY A 605 20.52 27.89 -18.62
CA GLY A 605 21.54 28.91 -18.44
C GLY A 605 21.18 30.24 -19.07
N PRO A 606 22.10 31.21 -18.95
CA PRO A 606 21.87 32.59 -19.37
C PRO A 606 21.94 32.73 -20.90
N VAL A 607 21.30 33.78 -21.42
CA VAL A 607 21.19 34.06 -22.85
C VAL A 607 22.54 34.23 -23.54
N GLU A 608 23.53 34.82 -22.86
CA GLU A 608 24.86 35.05 -23.44
C GLU A 608 25.56 33.74 -23.83
N LEU A 609 25.20 32.64 -23.18
CA LEU A 609 25.76 31.33 -23.47
C LEU A 609 24.90 30.55 -24.48
N TYR A 610 23.57 30.59 -24.31
CA TYR A 610 22.67 29.66 -25.01
C TYR A 610 21.88 30.26 -26.18
N GLU A 611 22.02 31.55 -26.47
CA GLU A 611 21.32 32.21 -27.58
C GLU A 611 21.61 31.55 -28.94
N GLU A 612 22.86 31.21 -29.25
CA GLU A 612 23.21 30.56 -30.52
C GLU A 612 22.65 29.13 -30.62
N LEU A 613 22.55 28.44 -29.48
CA LEU A 613 22.13 27.04 -29.40
C LEU A 613 20.61 26.89 -29.49
N ILE A 614 19.89 27.55 -28.58
CA ILE A 614 18.43 27.47 -28.44
C ILE A 614 17.74 28.48 -29.37
N GLY A 615 18.33 29.67 -29.53
CA GLY A 615 17.73 30.79 -30.25
C GLY A 615 16.79 31.63 -29.38
N THR A 616 16.37 32.75 -29.95
CA THR A 616 15.31 33.62 -29.44
C THR A 616 14.09 33.55 -30.37
N ILE A 617 12.92 33.92 -29.84
CA ILE A 617 11.70 34.04 -30.64
C ILE A 617 11.25 35.50 -30.65
N ASP A 618 11.06 36.05 -31.86
CA ASP A 618 10.37 37.30 -32.12
C ASP A 618 8.90 37.03 -32.47
N GLY A 619 8.01 37.01 -31.49
CA GLY A 619 6.56 36.82 -31.69
C GLY A 619 6.10 35.34 -31.72
N ASN A 620 5.33 34.95 -32.76
CA ASN A 620 4.80 33.58 -32.92
C ASN A 620 5.68 32.69 -33.85
N GLY A 621 6.93 33.09 -34.10
CA GLY A 621 7.84 32.38 -34.99
C GLY A 621 8.50 31.13 -34.39
N GLU A 622 9.27 30.44 -35.22
CA GLU A 622 10.14 29.33 -34.81
C GLU A 622 11.46 29.86 -34.20
N PRO A 623 12.10 29.13 -33.27
CA PRO A 623 13.40 29.50 -32.72
C PRO A 623 14.47 29.59 -33.81
N THR A 624 15.33 30.60 -33.73
CA THR A 624 16.43 30.82 -34.69
C THR A 624 17.68 29.98 -34.42
N GLY A 625 17.70 29.24 -33.31
CA GLY A 625 18.85 28.51 -32.80
C GLY A 625 19.26 27.31 -33.65
N THR A 626 20.52 26.90 -33.48
CA THR A 626 21.12 25.78 -34.21
C THR A 626 20.44 24.44 -33.89
N LEU A 627 20.02 24.19 -32.65
CA LEU A 627 19.32 22.95 -32.28
C LEU A 627 17.98 22.80 -32.99
N TYR A 628 17.17 23.85 -33.03
CA TYR A 628 15.86 23.79 -33.67
C TYR A 628 15.99 23.48 -35.17
N LYS A 629 16.99 24.06 -35.83
CA LYS A 629 17.34 23.75 -37.23
C LYS A 629 17.79 22.31 -37.40
N LEU A 630 18.68 21.82 -36.53
CA LEU A 630 19.19 20.44 -36.57
C LEU A 630 18.03 19.41 -36.51
N PHE A 631 17.04 19.63 -35.65
CA PHE A 631 15.86 18.75 -35.55
C PHE A 631 14.87 18.87 -36.74
N ASN A 632 15.08 19.80 -37.66
CA ASN A 632 14.31 19.96 -38.91
C ASN A 632 15.06 19.45 -40.15
N GLU A 633 16.31 19.01 -40.01
CA GLU A 633 17.06 18.40 -41.12
C GLU A 633 16.50 17.02 -41.50
N SER A 634 16.73 16.62 -42.76
CA SER A 634 16.23 15.34 -43.30
C SER A 634 16.64 14.14 -42.44
N MET A 635 17.91 14.11 -42.01
CA MET A 635 18.48 13.07 -41.16
C MET A 635 17.74 12.93 -39.82
N ALA A 636 17.31 14.05 -39.22
CA ALA A 636 16.53 14.03 -37.99
C ALA A 636 15.11 13.51 -38.25
N THR A 637 14.46 14.01 -39.31
CA THR A 637 13.08 13.64 -39.65
C THR A 637 12.91 12.17 -40.04
N GLU A 638 13.96 11.51 -40.52
CA GLU A 638 13.98 10.06 -40.75
C GLU A 638 13.93 9.26 -39.44
N ILE A 639 14.43 9.83 -38.34
CA ILE A 639 14.46 9.19 -37.01
C ILE A 639 13.17 9.49 -36.25
N SER A 640 12.76 10.76 -36.21
CA SER A 640 11.59 11.24 -35.47
C SER A 640 11.16 12.62 -35.96
N ASP A 641 9.90 12.98 -35.76
CA ASP A 641 9.44 14.37 -35.97
C ASP A 641 9.98 15.33 -34.89
N PHE A 642 10.50 14.78 -33.78
CA PHE A 642 11.00 15.48 -32.60
C PHE A 642 10.00 16.51 -32.05
N HIS A 643 8.70 16.21 -32.14
CA HIS A 643 7.65 17.18 -31.81
C HIS A 643 7.72 17.65 -30.35
N LYS A 644 7.93 16.76 -29.36
CA LYS A 644 8.01 17.13 -27.94
C LYS A 644 9.28 17.93 -27.66
N THR A 645 10.40 17.52 -28.25
CA THR A 645 11.69 18.24 -28.16
C THR A 645 11.57 19.65 -28.73
N LYS A 646 10.94 19.81 -29.90
CA LYS A 646 10.71 21.12 -30.53
C LYS A 646 9.82 22.02 -29.68
N ILE A 647 8.75 21.49 -29.07
CA ILE A 647 7.91 22.26 -28.14
C ILE A 647 8.72 22.78 -26.95
N ASP A 648 9.57 21.96 -26.35
CA ASP A 648 10.38 22.38 -25.21
C ASP A 648 11.47 23.40 -25.60
N LEU A 649 12.07 23.26 -26.79
CA LEU A 649 12.99 24.27 -27.34
C LEU A 649 12.29 25.61 -27.57
N VAL A 650 11.05 25.60 -28.08
CA VAL A 650 10.23 26.81 -28.21
C VAL A 650 9.96 27.45 -26.85
N ARG A 651 9.65 26.65 -25.82
CA ARG A 651 9.48 27.15 -24.45
C ARG A 651 10.76 27.83 -23.95
N LYS A 652 11.91 27.14 -24.03
CA LYS A 652 13.22 27.66 -23.59
C LYS A 652 13.62 28.92 -24.36
N ALA A 653 13.37 28.98 -25.68
CA ALA A 653 13.65 30.16 -26.48
C ALA A 653 12.80 31.37 -26.05
N ARG A 654 11.53 31.17 -25.67
CA ARG A 654 10.69 32.24 -25.10
C ARG A 654 11.24 32.74 -23.76
N GLU A 655 11.69 31.83 -22.89
CA GLU A 655 12.28 32.19 -21.60
C GLU A 655 13.59 32.96 -21.75
N LEU A 656 14.42 32.60 -22.72
CA LEU A 656 15.60 33.38 -23.08
C LEU A 656 15.23 34.79 -23.54
N SER A 657 14.25 34.92 -24.44
CA SER A 657 13.79 36.24 -24.90
C SER A 657 13.19 37.08 -23.78
N SER A 658 12.43 36.49 -22.85
CA SER A 658 11.70 37.25 -21.82
C SER A 658 12.50 37.50 -20.55
N ASN A 659 13.24 36.50 -20.07
CA ASN A 659 13.87 36.48 -18.76
C ASN A 659 15.41 36.51 -18.84
N GLY A 660 15.98 36.38 -20.04
CA GLY A 660 17.44 36.27 -20.24
C GLY A 660 18.02 34.94 -19.75
N TYR A 661 17.18 33.95 -19.43
CA TYR A 661 17.59 32.66 -18.88
C TYR A 661 16.64 31.53 -19.31
N ALA A 662 17.18 30.42 -19.81
CA ALA A 662 16.44 29.20 -20.12
C ALA A 662 16.44 28.25 -18.91
N SER A 663 15.27 27.81 -18.48
CA SER A 663 15.09 26.81 -17.41
C SER A 663 14.99 25.38 -17.92
#